data_AF-A0A286BVM4-F1
#
_entry.id   AF-A0A286BVM4-F1
#
_cell.length_a   1.000
_cell.length_b   1.000
_cell.length_c   1.000
_cell.angle_alpha   90.00
_cell.angle_beta   90.00
_cell.angle_gamma   90.00
#
_symmetry.space_group_name_H-M   'P 1'
#
loop_
_entity.id
_entity.type
_entity.pdbx_description
1 polymer ?
#
loop_
_entity_poly.entity_id
_entity_poly.type
_entity_poly.pdbx_seq_one_letter_code
_entity_poly.pdbx_strand_id
1 'polypeptide(L)'
;MQIFSSQNARDFPQQQLQADLLVAGGGLAGVCAALAAAREGLSVVLIQDRPVLGGNASSEVRLWANGATSHMGNNNRWAREGGIMGEIMEENLWRNKEGNPVLFDLVLLDIVQAQPGLTLLLNTVVTDIEKSGRRLQAVQAFNAINQTHYRVSAAQFIDASGDGVLGYLAGAAHRVGAESVDEFGEKMAPGENFGHKLGHSIYFYTKRTAQPVRFVPPSFALKEISAIPRYQRLNATLNGCDLWWLEWGGRLDTVHESETIKWELWKIVWGVWDYIKNAGEFPDAANLTIEWVGLIPGKRESRRFLGDTLLCQQDIIEQRDHYDAVAYGGWSIDLHPADGVYSQHEGCRQFHSKGTYTIPFRALYSQSLDNLLLTGRLISATHVAFGSARVMCTCGVLGEAVGRAAAICQRQQLTPAELAQPDRVGDLQQQLLRQGAFIPRVPLANPARDAQVTVSSTLQLRALPADAGWQPMTSRCALLLPIKAGERLPAITVQLRAARAQTLQVSLLTSDNPANTCGDRPLAAQRIEVNDQGAYRLNFDYLADSDRYLFIAFAENPDIEMALTSQRLPGVMMVFNSLNPRVAKRTRQINDGDYGVDEFDFWLPRRAPQQILLAFALEAPLQLWHRDYLLNGKLRPERHTNCWVPALDDAHPHVSWQWREPQQARQLTLLFDNDFDHAMETVQMGHAQSITPHCTTHYRLWLDDTLLVEVQENHHSLCHHLVPQEMRFRQIRLELLASAGSLPALYGLHLH
;
A
#
# COMPACT_ATOMS: atom_id res chain seq x y z
N MET A 1 -30.63 18.91 -42.32
CA MET A 1 -31.24 19.49 -41.11
C MET A 1 -32.39 18.60 -40.68
N GLN A 2 -32.34 18.04 -39.48
CA GLN A 2 -33.43 17.22 -38.95
C GLN A 2 -34.27 18.10 -38.02
N ILE A 3 -35.54 18.32 -38.38
CA ILE A 3 -36.49 19.11 -37.57
C ILE A 3 -37.39 18.12 -36.84
N PHE A 4 -37.43 18.21 -35.51
CA PHE A 4 -38.32 17.40 -34.68
C PHE A 4 -39.57 18.22 -34.32
N SER A 5 -40.77 17.64 -34.50
CA SER A 5 -42.04 18.28 -34.14
C SER A 5 -42.17 18.50 -32.63
N SER A 6 -43.05 19.42 -32.23
CA SER A 6 -43.51 19.55 -30.84
C SER A 6 -44.30 18.30 -30.44
N GLN A 7 -44.04 17.81 -29.23
CA GLN A 7 -44.67 16.63 -28.63
C GLN A 7 -44.87 16.89 -27.14
N ASN A 8 -45.72 16.11 -26.46
CA ASN A 8 -46.06 16.35 -25.04
C ASN A 8 -44.84 16.19 -24.10
N ALA A 9 -44.15 15.05 -24.15
CA ALA A 9 -42.95 14.78 -23.35
C ALA A 9 -41.98 13.91 -24.15
N ARG A 10 -40.68 14.01 -23.87
CA ARG A 10 -39.64 13.15 -24.44
C ARG A 10 -38.95 12.42 -23.30
N ASP A 11 -38.67 11.15 -23.52
CA ASP A 11 -37.89 10.35 -22.59
C ASP A 11 -36.42 10.30 -23.04
N PHE A 12 -35.54 10.25 -22.06
CA PHE A 12 -34.14 9.92 -22.30
C PHE A 12 -33.98 8.45 -22.70
N PRO A 13 -32.97 8.10 -23.52
CA PRO A 13 -32.64 6.72 -23.81
C PRO A 13 -32.52 5.86 -22.54
N GLN A 14 -33.02 4.62 -22.63
CA GLN A 14 -32.90 3.63 -21.57
C GLN A 14 -32.07 2.44 -22.07
N GLN A 15 -31.12 1.98 -21.26
CA GLN A 15 -30.34 0.78 -21.51
C GLN A 15 -30.51 -0.21 -20.37
N GLN A 16 -30.70 -1.48 -20.72
CA GLN A 16 -30.74 -2.58 -19.77
C GLN A 16 -29.48 -3.42 -19.91
N LEU A 17 -28.77 -3.60 -18.80
CA LEU A 17 -27.57 -4.42 -18.73
C LEU A 17 -27.78 -5.55 -17.74
N GLN A 18 -27.12 -6.67 -18.01
CA GLN A 18 -27.07 -7.84 -17.14
C GLN A 18 -25.61 -8.23 -16.94
N ALA A 19 -25.25 -8.53 -15.70
CA ALA A 19 -23.91 -8.94 -15.31
C ALA A 19 -23.97 -9.99 -14.19
N ASP A 20 -22.87 -10.68 -13.93
CA ASP A 20 -22.73 -11.51 -12.73
C ASP A 20 -22.53 -10.62 -11.49
N LEU A 21 -21.77 -9.53 -11.66
CA LEU A 21 -21.38 -8.62 -10.59
C LEU A 21 -21.54 -7.15 -11.01
N LEU A 22 -22.16 -6.35 -10.13
CA LEU A 22 -22.12 -4.89 -10.21
C LEU A 22 -21.17 -4.33 -9.14
N VAL A 23 -20.28 -3.43 -9.53
CA VAL A 23 -19.43 -2.65 -8.63
C VAL A 23 -19.83 -1.18 -8.71
N ALA A 24 -20.27 -0.58 -7.60
CA ALA A 24 -20.57 0.84 -7.53
C ALA A 24 -19.39 1.59 -6.90
N GLY A 25 -18.75 2.48 -7.65
CA GLY A 25 -17.61 3.30 -7.25
C GLY A 25 -16.30 2.86 -7.91
N GLY A 26 -15.71 3.75 -8.68
CA GLY A 26 -14.42 3.61 -9.39
C GLY A 26 -13.22 4.15 -8.61
N GLY A 27 -13.27 4.15 -7.28
CA GLY A 27 -12.06 4.34 -6.45
C GLY A 27 -11.10 3.15 -6.56
N LEU A 28 -9.90 3.24 -5.97
CA LEU A 28 -8.93 2.12 -6.04
C LEU A 28 -9.50 0.79 -5.53
N ALA A 29 -10.36 0.80 -4.51
CA ALA A 29 -11.06 -0.39 -4.05
C ALA A 29 -11.98 -1.01 -5.12
N GLY A 30 -12.82 -0.20 -5.76
CA GLY A 30 -13.75 -0.69 -6.78
C GLY A 30 -13.06 -1.07 -8.09
N VAL A 31 -12.00 -0.36 -8.48
CA VAL A 31 -11.15 -0.76 -9.61
C VAL A 31 -10.52 -2.13 -9.37
N CYS A 32 -9.88 -2.33 -8.21
CA CYS A 32 -9.27 -3.62 -7.88
C CYS A 32 -10.32 -4.75 -7.78
N ALA A 33 -11.49 -4.47 -7.22
CA ALA A 33 -12.60 -5.43 -7.15
C ALA A 33 -13.11 -5.85 -8.53
N ALA A 34 -13.34 -4.88 -9.41
CA ALA A 34 -13.85 -5.12 -10.74
C ALA A 34 -12.85 -5.91 -11.60
N LEU A 35 -11.56 -5.54 -11.54
CA LEU A 35 -10.49 -6.26 -12.22
C LEU A 35 -10.35 -7.69 -11.70
N ALA A 36 -10.36 -7.88 -10.38
CA ALA A 36 -10.25 -9.20 -9.76
C ALA A 36 -11.40 -10.11 -10.22
N ALA A 37 -12.64 -9.64 -10.13
CA ALA A 37 -13.81 -10.40 -10.55
C ALA A 37 -13.81 -10.74 -12.05
N ALA A 38 -13.46 -9.78 -12.91
CA ALA A 38 -13.42 -9.99 -14.36
C ALA A 38 -12.33 -10.99 -14.77
N ARG A 39 -11.16 -10.95 -14.12
CA ARG A 39 -10.06 -11.92 -14.33
C ARG A 39 -10.41 -13.34 -13.90
N GLU A 40 -11.34 -13.48 -12.95
CA GLU A 40 -11.92 -14.76 -12.55
C GLU A 40 -13.06 -15.22 -13.47
N GLY A 41 -13.35 -14.47 -14.53
CA GLY A 41 -14.29 -14.83 -15.59
C GLY A 41 -15.72 -14.33 -15.36
N LEU A 42 -15.97 -13.48 -14.36
CA LEU A 42 -17.28 -12.85 -14.22
C LEU A 42 -17.51 -11.77 -15.28
N SER A 43 -18.76 -11.65 -15.74
CA SER A 43 -19.21 -10.42 -16.41
C SER A 43 -19.46 -9.33 -15.35
N VAL A 44 -18.78 -8.19 -15.49
CA VAL A 44 -18.76 -7.13 -14.48
C VAL A 44 -19.21 -5.80 -15.08
N VAL A 45 -20.05 -5.07 -14.36
CA VAL A 45 -20.34 -3.65 -14.64
C VAL A 45 -19.78 -2.79 -13.50
N LEU A 46 -18.81 -1.93 -13.82
CA LEU A 46 -18.26 -0.92 -12.92
C LEU A 46 -18.91 0.44 -13.19
N ILE A 47 -19.66 0.96 -12.22
CA ILE A 47 -20.30 2.27 -12.27
C ILE A 47 -19.45 3.28 -11.52
N GLN A 48 -19.07 4.37 -12.16
CA GLN A 48 -18.38 5.49 -11.54
C GLN A 48 -19.09 6.80 -11.85
N ASP A 49 -19.38 7.57 -10.80
CA ASP A 49 -20.17 8.80 -10.85
C ASP A 49 -19.45 9.97 -11.54
N ARG A 50 -18.15 9.84 -11.80
CA ARG A 50 -17.25 10.89 -12.29
C ARG A 50 -16.46 10.46 -13.54
N PRO A 51 -15.74 11.36 -14.23
CA PRO A 51 -15.10 11.03 -15.51
C PRO A 51 -13.75 10.30 -15.37
N VAL A 52 -13.22 10.13 -14.16
CA VAL A 52 -11.95 9.46 -13.90
C VAL A 52 -12.07 8.39 -12.82
N LEU A 53 -11.08 7.51 -12.77
CA LEU A 53 -10.94 6.44 -11.77
C LEU A 53 -9.93 6.85 -10.68
N GLY A 54 -9.88 6.08 -9.59
CA GLY A 54 -8.91 6.28 -8.50
C GLY A 54 -9.48 6.99 -7.26
N GLY A 55 -10.67 7.57 -7.35
CA GLY A 55 -11.35 8.19 -6.21
C GLY A 55 -10.54 9.36 -5.64
N ASN A 56 -10.19 9.33 -4.36
CA ASN A 56 -9.35 10.38 -3.76
C ASN A 56 -7.92 10.41 -4.35
N ALA A 57 -7.45 9.32 -4.97
CA ALA A 57 -6.14 9.28 -5.63
C ALA A 57 -6.15 9.80 -7.08
N SER A 58 -7.33 10.09 -7.63
CA SER A 58 -7.48 10.61 -8.99
C SER A 58 -6.95 12.03 -9.14
N SER A 59 -6.84 12.52 -10.37
CA SER A 59 -6.46 13.91 -10.63
C SER A 59 -7.45 14.98 -10.12
N GLU A 60 -8.66 14.59 -9.74
CA GLU A 60 -9.71 15.47 -9.19
C GLU A 60 -9.45 15.88 -7.73
N VAL A 61 -8.73 15.03 -6.98
CA VAL A 61 -8.46 15.21 -5.53
C VAL A 61 -6.95 15.21 -5.26
N ARG A 62 -6.17 14.42 -6.01
CA ARG A 62 -4.70 14.35 -6.00
C ARG A 62 -4.09 13.95 -4.66
N LEU A 63 -4.75 13.06 -3.92
CA LEU A 63 -4.17 12.46 -2.72
C LEU A 63 -3.23 11.31 -3.12
N TRP A 64 -2.04 11.22 -2.53
CA TRP A 64 -1.14 10.08 -2.77
C TRP A 64 -1.78 8.75 -2.37
N ALA A 65 -1.69 7.74 -3.23
CA ALA A 65 -2.01 6.37 -2.84
C ALA A 65 -0.86 5.79 -2.02
N ASN A 66 -1.16 5.47 -0.76
CA ASN A 66 -0.25 4.86 0.20
C ASN A 66 -0.90 3.65 0.88
N GLY A 67 -0.09 2.93 1.66
CA GLY A 67 -0.57 1.83 2.48
C GLY A 67 0.41 1.47 3.59
N ALA A 68 0.66 0.17 3.76
CA ALA A 68 1.27 -0.40 4.95
C ALA A 68 2.72 0.06 5.24
N THR A 69 3.48 0.49 4.22
CA THR A 69 4.84 1.03 4.42
C THR A 69 4.87 2.49 4.86
N SER A 70 3.73 3.21 4.80
CA SER A 70 3.60 4.58 5.29
C SER A 70 4.67 5.56 4.78
N HIS A 71 4.92 5.63 3.47
CA HIS A 71 6.05 6.37 2.87
C HIS A 71 7.44 5.89 3.33
N MET A 72 7.57 4.61 3.69
CA MET A 72 8.73 4.06 4.41
C MET A 72 8.93 4.70 5.80
N GLY A 73 7.83 5.19 6.38
CA GLY A 73 7.77 6.03 7.58
C GLY A 73 7.50 5.33 8.90
N ASN A 74 7.35 4.02 8.84
CA ASN A 74 7.16 3.17 10.00
C ASN A 74 8.16 2.01 9.95
N ASN A 75 8.00 1.07 10.86
CA ASN A 75 8.83 -0.13 10.95
C ASN A 75 8.33 -1.29 10.09
N ASN A 76 7.29 -1.11 9.26
CA ASN A 76 6.75 -2.21 8.45
C ASN A 76 7.63 -2.42 7.23
N ARG A 77 8.48 -3.44 7.28
CA ARG A 77 9.41 -3.77 6.22
C ARG A 77 8.82 -4.76 5.22
N TRP A 78 9.08 -4.52 3.93
CA TRP A 78 8.56 -5.30 2.80
C TRP A 78 7.03 -5.43 2.77
N ALA A 79 6.34 -4.43 3.30
CA ALA A 79 4.89 -4.46 3.50
C ALA A 79 4.08 -3.85 2.35
N ARG A 80 4.69 -3.34 1.27
CA ARG A 80 3.95 -2.72 0.16
C ARG A 80 2.91 -3.68 -0.39
N GLU A 81 1.72 -3.17 -0.66
CA GLU A 81 0.62 -3.93 -1.23
C GLU A 81 1.04 -4.66 -2.51
N GLY A 82 0.71 -5.96 -2.58
CA GLY A 82 0.89 -6.81 -3.75
C GLY A 82 -0.38 -6.95 -4.58
N GLY A 83 -0.50 -8.05 -5.31
CA GLY A 83 -1.67 -8.35 -6.14
C GLY A 83 -1.94 -7.25 -7.18
N ILE A 84 -3.22 -6.97 -7.43
CA ILE A 84 -3.65 -5.96 -8.43
C ILE A 84 -3.20 -4.56 -8.02
N MET A 85 -3.16 -4.25 -6.71
CA MET A 85 -2.65 -2.96 -6.26
C MET A 85 -1.15 -2.83 -6.55
N GLY A 86 -0.39 -3.91 -6.35
CA GLY A 86 1.03 -3.98 -6.73
C GLY A 86 1.25 -3.74 -8.22
N GLU A 87 0.47 -4.41 -9.07
CA GLU A 87 0.49 -4.23 -10.53
C GLU A 87 0.25 -2.77 -10.93
N ILE A 88 -0.80 -2.14 -10.39
CA ILE A 88 -1.13 -0.74 -10.65
C ILE A 88 0.04 0.19 -10.25
N MET A 89 0.67 -0.07 -9.10
CA MET A 89 1.79 0.77 -8.63
C MET A 89 3.07 0.57 -9.44
N GLU A 90 3.34 -0.66 -9.88
CA GLU A 90 4.47 -0.98 -10.75
C GLU A 90 4.28 -0.35 -12.14
N GLU A 91 3.08 -0.42 -12.70
CA GLU A 91 2.73 0.24 -13.97
C GLU A 91 2.83 1.77 -13.85
N ASN A 92 2.35 2.34 -12.73
CA ASN A 92 2.49 3.76 -12.46
C ASN A 92 3.95 4.16 -12.30
N LEU A 93 4.79 3.38 -11.63
CA LEU A 93 6.22 3.66 -11.54
C LEU A 93 6.87 3.66 -12.93
N TRP A 94 6.50 2.70 -13.77
CA TRP A 94 7.02 2.56 -15.13
C TRP A 94 6.67 3.74 -16.04
N ARG A 95 5.38 4.13 -16.08
CA ARG A 95 4.88 5.18 -16.98
C ARG A 95 4.92 6.59 -16.41
N ASN A 96 5.01 6.71 -15.09
CA ASN A 96 4.74 7.95 -14.36
C ASN A 96 5.63 8.09 -13.12
N LYS A 97 6.94 7.82 -13.26
CA LYS A 97 7.90 7.97 -12.16
C LYS A 97 7.95 9.39 -11.58
N GLU A 98 7.52 10.40 -12.32
CA GLU A 98 7.45 11.80 -11.88
C GLU A 98 6.30 12.07 -10.90
N GLY A 99 5.31 11.18 -10.77
CA GLY A 99 4.15 11.36 -9.90
C GLY A 99 3.17 12.40 -10.45
N ASN A 100 2.83 12.32 -11.74
CA ASN A 100 1.82 13.16 -12.38
C ASN A 100 0.42 12.55 -12.17
N PRO A 101 -0.53 13.27 -11.53
CA PRO A 101 -1.87 12.73 -11.27
C PRO A 101 -2.66 12.38 -12.53
N VAL A 102 -2.45 13.08 -13.64
CA VAL A 102 -3.18 12.83 -14.89
C VAL A 102 -2.69 11.55 -15.57
N LEU A 103 -1.39 11.25 -15.46
CA LEU A 103 -0.85 9.99 -15.97
C LEU A 103 -1.30 8.81 -15.11
N PHE A 104 -1.51 9.00 -13.81
CA PHE A 104 -2.09 7.96 -12.96
C PHE A 104 -3.55 7.64 -13.35
N ASP A 105 -4.37 8.65 -13.65
CA ASP A 105 -5.72 8.42 -14.20
C ASP A 105 -5.67 7.59 -15.49
N LEU A 106 -4.71 7.90 -16.38
CA LEU A 106 -4.51 7.15 -17.62
C LEU A 106 -4.14 5.68 -17.35
N VAL A 107 -3.25 5.40 -16.40
CA VAL A 107 -2.87 4.02 -16.02
C VAL A 107 -4.10 3.23 -15.57
N LEU A 108 -4.94 3.81 -14.71
CA LEU A 108 -6.15 3.15 -14.22
C LEU A 108 -7.18 2.91 -15.34
N LEU A 109 -7.39 3.92 -16.21
CA LEU A 109 -8.31 3.81 -17.34
C LEU A 109 -7.84 2.76 -18.34
N ASP A 110 -6.55 2.71 -18.65
CA ASP A 110 -5.98 1.76 -19.61
C ASP A 110 -6.13 0.32 -19.11
N ILE A 111 -5.75 0.04 -17.85
CA ILE A 111 -5.89 -1.32 -17.26
C ILE A 111 -7.36 -1.77 -17.21
N VAL A 112 -8.27 -0.88 -16.82
CA VAL A 112 -9.72 -1.20 -16.77
C VAL A 112 -10.29 -1.41 -18.17
N GLN A 113 -9.96 -0.54 -19.12
CA GLN A 113 -10.48 -0.61 -20.48
C GLN A 113 -9.94 -1.82 -21.25
N ALA A 114 -8.71 -2.25 -20.95
CA ALA A 114 -8.08 -3.41 -21.55
C ALA A 114 -8.62 -4.74 -21.02
N GLN A 115 -9.29 -4.76 -19.86
CA GLN A 115 -9.73 -5.99 -19.19
C GLN A 115 -11.00 -6.58 -19.85
N PRO A 116 -10.94 -7.78 -20.48
CA PRO A 116 -12.14 -8.44 -21.00
C PRO A 116 -13.12 -8.80 -19.87
N GLY A 117 -14.42 -8.76 -20.18
CA GLY A 117 -15.49 -9.05 -19.22
C GLY A 117 -15.88 -7.87 -18.32
N LEU A 118 -15.18 -6.75 -18.41
CA LEU A 118 -15.45 -5.55 -17.61
C LEU A 118 -16.06 -4.43 -18.46
N THR A 119 -17.28 -4.01 -18.10
CA THR A 119 -17.96 -2.84 -18.68
C THR A 119 -17.84 -1.65 -17.75
N LEU A 120 -17.25 -0.55 -18.22
CA LEU A 120 -17.09 0.69 -17.45
C LEU A 120 -18.15 1.73 -17.83
N LEU A 121 -18.88 2.24 -16.84
CA LEU A 121 -19.83 3.34 -16.97
C LEU A 121 -19.34 4.56 -16.16
N LEU A 122 -18.57 5.45 -16.80
CA LEU A 122 -18.14 6.73 -16.23
C LEU A 122 -19.28 7.76 -16.22
N ASN A 123 -19.16 8.80 -15.39
CA ASN A 123 -20.17 9.87 -15.24
C ASN A 123 -21.59 9.36 -14.98
N THR A 124 -21.71 8.20 -14.34
CA THR A 124 -22.98 7.48 -14.16
C THR A 124 -23.27 7.36 -12.67
N VAL A 125 -24.32 8.05 -12.21
CA VAL A 125 -24.71 8.10 -10.81
C VAL A 125 -25.77 7.05 -10.54
N VAL A 126 -25.59 6.24 -9.48
CA VAL A 126 -26.64 5.35 -8.98
C VAL A 126 -27.74 6.19 -8.33
N THR A 127 -28.98 6.03 -8.79
CA THR A 127 -30.14 6.81 -8.32
C THR A 127 -31.11 5.99 -7.48
N ASP A 128 -31.27 4.69 -7.76
CA ASP A 128 -32.22 3.81 -7.06
C ASP A 128 -31.76 2.33 -7.10
N ILE A 129 -32.40 1.47 -6.32
CA ILE A 129 -32.16 0.02 -6.26
C ILE A 129 -33.47 -0.77 -6.32
N GLU A 130 -33.40 -1.96 -6.90
CA GLU A 130 -34.45 -2.98 -6.81
C GLU A 130 -33.97 -4.08 -5.87
N LYS A 131 -34.78 -4.42 -4.85
CA LYS A 131 -34.47 -5.49 -3.90
C LYS A 131 -35.68 -6.37 -3.58
N SER A 132 -35.40 -7.63 -3.24
CA SER A 132 -36.38 -8.55 -2.69
C SER A 132 -35.84 -9.15 -1.39
N GLY A 133 -36.47 -8.82 -0.26
CA GLY A 133 -36.00 -9.21 1.06
C GLY A 133 -34.57 -8.73 1.34
N ARG A 134 -33.67 -9.71 1.59
CA ARG A 134 -32.24 -9.51 1.87
C ARG A 134 -31.35 -9.53 0.61
N ARG A 135 -31.93 -9.51 -0.59
CA ARG A 135 -31.17 -9.62 -1.85
C ARG A 135 -31.43 -8.42 -2.76
N LEU A 136 -30.34 -7.80 -3.21
CA LEU A 136 -30.36 -6.84 -4.31
C LEU A 136 -30.60 -7.57 -5.64
N GLN A 137 -31.34 -6.93 -6.56
CA GLN A 137 -31.70 -7.48 -7.86
C GLN A 137 -31.18 -6.60 -9.01
N ALA A 138 -31.31 -5.28 -8.89
CA ALA A 138 -30.83 -4.34 -9.89
C ALA A 138 -30.54 -2.96 -9.30
N VAL A 139 -29.82 -2.15 -10.06
CA VAL A 139 -29.54 -0.74 -9.80
C VAL A 139 -30.11 0.09 -10.96
N GLN A 140 -30.73 1.23 -10.61
CA GLN A 140 -31.08 2.29 -11.54
C GLN A 140 -30.01 3.37 -11.48
N ALA A 141 -29.53 3.83 -12.63
CA ALA A 141 -28.50 4.84 -12.73
C ALA A 141 -28.74 5.81 -13.89
N PHE A 142 -28.13 6.99 -13.83
CA PHE A 142 -28.24 8.02 -14.85
C PHE A 142 -26.89 8.61 -15.21
N ASN A 143 -26.66 8.79 -16.50
CA ASN A 143 -25.47 9.45 -17.02
C ASN A 143 -25.84 10.79 -17.65
N ALA A 144 -25.38 11.88 -17.04
CA ALA A 144 -25.73 13.23 -17.47
C ALA A 144 -25.04 13.66 -18.77
N ILE A 145 -23.92 13.03 -19.14
CA ILE A 145 -23.12 13.39 -20.33
C ILE A 145 -23.79 12.89 -21.61
N ASN A 146 -24.31 11.65 -21.60
CA ASN A 146 -25.03 11.07 -22.73
C ASN A 146 -26.55 11.03 -22.52
N GLN A 147 -27.05 11.58 -21.41
CA GLN A 147 -28.45 11.64 -21.03
C GLN A 147 -29.15 10.27 -21.11
N THR A 148 -28.51 9.21 -20.62
CA THR A 148 -29.04 7.84 -20.68
C THR A 148 -29.34 7.31 -19.28
N HIS A 149 -30.52 6.68 -19.12
CA HIS A 149 -30.86 5.88 -17.96
C HIS A 149 -30.39 4.44 -18.13
N TYR A 150 -29.80 3.87 -17.09
CA TYR A 150 -29.33 2.50 -17.06
C TYR A 150 -30.09 1.73 -15.99
N ARG A 151 -30.58 0.55 -16.34
CA ARG A 151 -30.99 -0.48 -15.39
C ARG A 151 -30.01 -1.63 -15.48
N VAL A 152 -29.27 -1.89 -14.41
CA VAL A 152 -28.25 -2.95 -14.37
C VAL A 152 -28.68 -4.02 -13.38
N SER A 153 -28.98 -5.22 -13.88
CA SER A 153 -29.28 -6.39 -13.05
C SER A 153 -28.03 -7.23 -12.81
N ALA A 154 -27.85 -7.74 -11.59
CA ALA A 154 -26.70 -8.56 -11.24
C ALA A 154 -27.02 -9.60 -10.16
N ALA A 155 -26.24 -10.69 -10.12
CA ALA A 155 -26.38 -11.72 -9.08
C ALA A 155 -25.79 -11.26 -7.74
N GLN A 156 -24.68 -10.51 -7.79
CA GLN A 156 -23.96 -9.97 -6.64
C GLN A 156 -23.62 -8.49 -6.84
N PHE A 157 -23.39 -7.79 -5.72
CA PHE A 157 -23.12 -6.36 -5.69
C PHE A 157 -21.95 -6.06 -4.75
N ILE A 158 -21.09 -5.13 -5.16
CA ILE A 158 -20.04 -4.54 -4.32
C ILE A 158 -20.31 -3.06 -4.16
N ASP A 159 -20.44 -2.60 -2.91
CA ASP A 159 -20.42 -1.17 -2.61
C ASP A 159 -18.98 -0.72 -2.35
N ALA A 160 -18.48 0.11 -3.26
CA ALA A 160 -17.20 0.80 -3.20
C ALA A 160 -17.39 2.31 -3.45
N SER A 161 -18.60 2.85 -3.25
CA SER A 161 -18.95 4.21 -3.68
C SER A 161 -18.28 5.30 -2.83
N GLY A 162 -17.66 4.90 -1.72
CA GLY A 162 -17.02 5.79 -0.74
C GLY A 162 -18.00 6.42 0.25
N ASP A 163 -19.29 6.49 -0.08
CA ASP A 163 -20.35 6.99 0.82
C ASP A 163 -21.41 5.91 1.16
N GLY A 164 -21.31 4.71 0.55
CA GLY A 164 -22.19 3.60 0.87
C GLY A 164 -23.53 3.66 0.18
N VAL A 165 -23.57 4.06 -1.09
CA VAL A 165 -24.82 4.37 -1.79
C VAL A 165 -25.71 3.13 -1.91
N LEU A 166 -25.15 1.97 -2.28
CA LEU A 166 -25.92 0.75 -2.41
C LEU A 166 -26.38 0.25 -1.04
N GLY A 167 -25.46 0.19 -0.07
CA GLY A 167 -25.78 -0.25 1.28
C GLY A 167 -26.85 0.62 1.93
N TYR A 168 -26.76 1.94 1.77
CA TYR A 168 -27.73 2.89 2.30
C TYR A 168 -29.11 2.71 1.65
N LEU A 169 -29.19 2.71 0.32
CA LEU A 169 -30.47 2.54 -0.40
C LEU A 169 -31.12 1.18 -0.13
N ALA A 170 -30.30 0.14 0.07
CA ALA A 170 -30.78 -1.20 0.39
C ALA A 170 -31.26 -1.35 1.84
N GLY A 171 -31.00 -0.36 2.71
CA GLY A 171 -31.34 -0.40 4.13
C GLY A 171 -30.40 -1.25 4.98
N ALA A 172 -29.13 -1.37 4.58
CA ALA A 172 -28.12 -2.08 5.36
C ALA A 172 -27.74 -1.30 6.63
N ALA A 173 -27.53 -2.03 7.73
CA ALA A 173 -27.13 -1.44 9.00
C ALA A 173 -25.72 -0.84 8.89
N HIS A 174 -25.56 0.37 9.42
CA HIS A 174 -24.30 1.11 9.39
C HIS A 174 -24.16 2.03 10.60
N ARG A 175 -22.93 2.44 10.86
CA ARG A 175 -22.51 3.40 11.87
C ARG A 175 -21.98 4.66 11.19
N VAL A 176 -22.10 5.77 11.91
CA VAL A 176 -21.57 7.08 11.51
C VAL A 176 -20.96 7.72 12.75
N GLY A 177 -19.75 8.25 12.60
CA GLY A 177 -19.01 8.88 13.69
C GLY A 177 -18.32 7.88 14.63
N ALA A 178 -17.99 8.30 15.84
CA ALA A 178 -17.18 7.52 16.77
C ALA A 178 -18.01 6.80 17.84
N GLU A 179 -17.59 5.58 18.15
CA GLU A 179 -18.06 4.80 19.28
C GLU A 179 -17.53 5.36 20.60
N SER A 180 -18.25 5.11 21.70
CA SER A 180 -17.75 5.47 23.03
C SER A 180 -16.63 4.52 23.48
N VAL A 181 -15.78 4.99 24.39
CA VAL A 181 -14.73 4.15 25.02
C VAL A 181 -15.34 2.89 25.63
N ASP A 182 -16.50 3.01 26.29
CA ASP A 182 -17.15 1.91 27.02
C ASP A 182 -17.68 0.80 26.11
N GLU A 183 -17.99 1.08 24.84
CA GLU A 183 -18.58 0.10 23.92
C GLU A 183 -17.56 -0.97 23.50
N PHE A 184 -16.32 -0.57 23.23
CA PHE A 184 -15.26 -1.44 22.69
C PHE A 184 -13.95 -1.43 23.50
N GLY A 185 -13.86 -0.64 24.57
CA GLY A 185 -12.62 -0.47 25.33
C GLY A 185 -11.52 0.24 24.55
N GLU A 186 -11.87 0.99 23.49
CA GLU A 186 -10.91 1.69 22.63
C GLU A 186 -10.42 2.96 23.30
N LYS A 187 -9.20 2.93 23.82
CA LYS A 187 -8.60 4.03 24.55
C LYS A 187 -8.33 5.27 23.70
N MET A 188 -8.35 5.14 22.38
CA MET A 188 -8.23 6.26 21.44
C MET A 188 -9.58 6.85 21.00
N ALA A 189 -10.71 6.30 21.45
CA ALA A 189 -12.01 6.83 21.08
C ALA A 189 -12.09 8.34 21.44
N PRO A 190 -12.47 9.21 20.49
CA PRO A 190 -12.40 10.64 20.69
C PRO A 190 -13.47 11.11 21.69
N GLY A 191 -13.11 12.09 22.52
CA GLY A 191 -14.08 12.82 23.34
C GLY A 191 -14.79 13.93 22.54
N GLU A 192 -15.87 14.48 23.11
CA GLU A 192 -16.67 15.56 22.49
C GLU A 192 -15.85 16.74 21.96
N ASN A 193 -14.82 17.16 22.70
CA ASN A 193 -13.95 18.27 22.32
C ASN A 193 -13.11 17.96 21.06
N PHE A 194 -12.75 16.69 20.83
CA PHE A 194 -12.07 16.26 19.60
C PHE A 194 -13.06 16.07 18.44
N GLY A 195 -14.26 15.58 18.78
CA GLY A 195 -15.34 15.31 17.85
C GLY A 195 -15.28 13.92 17.23
N HIS A 196 -16.40 13.54 16.62
CA HIS A 196 -16.71 12.14 16.34
C HIS A 196 -16.57 11.75 14.87
N LYS A 197 -16.25 12.68 13.95
CA LYS A 197 -16.02 12.38 12.53
C LYS A 197 -14.76 13.07 12.01
N LEU A 198 -14.20 12.50 10.95
CA LEU A 198 -13.15 13.10 10.15
C LEU A 198 -13.75 14.04 9.09
N GLY A 199 -13.14 15.21 8.90
CA GLY A 199 -13.57 16.19 7.90
C GLY A 199 -13.16 15.83 6.47
N HIS A 200 -13.40 16.77 5.55
CA HIS A 200 -12.89 16.68 4.19
C HIS A 200 -11.67 17.57 4.01
N SER A 201 -10.73 17.15 3.16
CA SER A 201 -9.54 17.96 2.83
C SER A 201 -9.66 18.59 1.44
N ILE A 202 -9.18 19.83 1.28
CA ILE A 202 -8.98 20.44 -0.04
C ILE A 202 -7.69 21.26 -0.03
N TYR A 203 -6.94 21.21 -1.11
CA TYR A 203 -5.65 21.89 -1.23
C TYR A 203 -5.36 22.29 -2.67
N PHE A 204 -4.19 22.86 -2.90
CA PHE A 204 -3.78 23.44 -4.17
C PHE A 204 -2.36 23.04 -4.55
N TYR A 205 -2.08 23.13 -5.86
CA TYR A 205 -0.75 23.04 -6.43
C TYR A 205 -0.35 24.40 -7.00
N THR A 206 0.91 24.75 -6.84
CA THR A 206 1.55 25.96 -7.36
C THR A 206 2.61 25.60 -8.38
N LYS A 207 2.89 26.55 -9.28
CA LYS A 207 4.03 26.50 -10.19
C LYS A 207 4.76 27.84 -10.23
N ARG A 208 6.05 27.80 -10.55
CA ARG A 208 6.89 28.99 -10.68
C ARG A 208 6.82 29.58 -12.09
N THR A 209 6.79 30.91 -12.17
CA THR A 209 6.77 31.69 -13.42
C THR A 209 8.05 32.52 -13.58
N ALA A 210 8.37 32.88 -14.83
CA ALA A 210 9.55 33.71 -15.13
C ALA A 210 9.42 35.15 -14.59
N GLN A 211 8.19 35.67 -14.51
CA GLN A 211 7.90 37.02 -14.03
C GLN A 211 6.98 36.97 -12.80
N PRO A 212 6.99 38.00 -11.94
CA PRO A 212 6.07 38.11 -10.83
C PRO A 212 4.60 38.06 -11.28
N VAL A 213 3.76 37.37 -10.52
CA VAL A 213 2.32 37.25 -10.77
C VAL A 213 1.57 38.02 -9.71
N ARG A 214 0.74 38.99 -10.10
CA ARG A 214 -0.16 39.68 -9.17
C ARG A 214 -1.36 38.79 -8.87
N PHE A 215 -1.71 38.63 -7.60
CA PHE A 215 -2.92 37.93 -7.18
C PHE A 215 -3.89 38.89 -6.48
N VAL A 216 -5.15 38.85 -6.89
CA VAL A 216 -6.24 39.55 -6.21
C VAL A 216 -7.16 38.47 -5.63
N PRO A 217 -7.28 38.36 -4.29
CA PRO A 217 -8.09 37.31 -3.69
C PRO A 217 -9.57 37.48 -4.02
N PRO A 218 -10.32 36.38 -4.22
CA PRO A 218 -11.76 36.47 -4.38
C PRO A 218 -12.42 37.04 -3.12
N SER A 219 -13.62 37.61 -3.27
CA SER A 219 -14.36 38.24 -2.17
C SER A 219 -14.61 37.28 -1.00
N PHE A 220 -14.81 35.99 -1.29
CA PHE A 220 -15.08 34.94 -0.31
C PHE A 220 -13.83 34.32 0.35
N ALA A 221 -12.60 34.68 -0.07
CA ALA A 221 -11.39 34.20 0.59
C ALA A 221 -11.37 34.59 2.08
N LEU A 222 -10.86 33.70 2.94
CA LEU A 222 -10.68 33.98 4.37
C LEU A 222 -9.81 35.23 4.55
N LYS A 223 -10.35 36.25 5.21
CA LYS A 223 -9.68 37.56 5.36
C LYS A 223 -8.67 37.60 6.49
N GLU A 224 -9.01 36.98 7.61
CA GLU A 224 -8.15 36.92 8.81
C GLU A 224 -7.50 35.54 8.90
N ILE A 225 -6.25 35.43 8.41
CA ILE A 225 -5.52 34.15 8.42
C ILE A 225 -5.30 33.59 9.84
N SER A 226 -5.27 34.47 10.85
CA SER A 226 -5.14 34.13 12.27
C SER A 226 -6.29 33.30 12.81
N ALA A 227 -7.42 33.20 12.09
CA ALA A 227 -8.50 32.26 12.40
C ALA A 227 -8.04 30.80 12.30
N ILE A 228 -7.00 30.51 11.50
CA ILE A 228 -6.34 29.21 11.44
C ILE A 228 -5.21 29.22 12.49
N PRO A 229 -5.34 28.54 13.65
CA PRO A 229 -4.34 28.65 14.73
C PRO A 229 -2.93 28.23 14.30
N ARG A 230 -2.84 27.37 13.29
CA ARG A 230 -1.59 26.81 12.77
C ARG A 230 -1.05 27.56 11.54
N TYR A 231 -1.54 28.76 11.22
CA TYR A 231 -1.15 29.51 10.02
C TYR A 231 0.37 29.74 9.90
N GLN A 232 1.08 29.84 11.02
CA GLN A 232 2.54 30.03 11.07
C GLN A 232 3.33 28.86 10.44
N ARG A 233 2.70 27.69 10.23
CA ARG A 233 3.31 26.57 9.51
C ARG A 233 3.33 26.79 7.99
N LEU A 234 2.54 27.74 7.48
CA LEU A 234 2.42 28.03 6.05
C LEU A 234 3.70 28.70 5.54
N ASN A 235 4.11 28.30 4.34
CA ASN A 235 5.23 28.93 3.63
C ASN A 235 5.09 28.66 2.13
N ALA A 236 5.90 29.37 1.32
CA ALA A 236 5.84 29.30 -0.14
C ALA A 236 6.30 27.97 -0.76
N THR A 237 6.82 27.02 0.03
CA THR A 237 7.25 25.70 -0.47
C THR A 237 6.19 24.61 -0.30
N LEU A 238 5.16 24.84 0.51
CA LEU A 238 4.08 23.88 0.71
C LEU A 238 3.27 23.71 -0.58
N ASN A 239 3.09 22.46 -0.99
CA ASN A 239 2.39 22.17 -2.24
C ASN A 239 1.61 20.86 -2.13
N GLY A 240 0.45 20.80 -2.79
CA GLY A 240 -0.32 19.57 -2.92
C GLY A 240 -0.64 18.92 -1.58
N CYS A 241 -0.29 17.66 -1.46
CA CYS A 241 -0.56 16.85 -0.28
C CYS A 241 0.19 17.31 0.98
N ASP A 242 1.19 18.21 0.91
CA ASP A 242 1.75 18.85 2.12
C ASP A 242 0.68 19.62 2.93
N LEU A 243 -0.41 19.98 2.25
CA LEU A 243 -1.56 20.70 2.78
C LEU A 243 -2.73 19.75 3.13
N TRP A 244 -2.48 18.45 3.32
CA TRP A 244 -3.51 17.46 3.68
C TRP A 244 -4.35 17.84 4.91
N TRP A 245 -3.80 18.69 5.79
CA TRP A 245 -4.41 19.18 7.02
C TRP A 245 -5.33 20.40 6.80
N LEU A 246 -5.41 20.93 5.58
CA LEU A 246 -6.45 21.88 5.17
C LEU A 246 -7.79 21.14 5.08
N GLU A 247 -8.32 20.86 6.26
CA GLU A 247 -9.49 20.04 6.50
C GLU A 247 -10.54 20.77 7.32
N TRP A 248 -11.81 20.48 7.07
CA TRP A 248 -12.95 20.99 7.82
C TRP A 248 -14.19 20.12 7.60
N GLY A 249 -15.19 20.24 8.47
CA GLY A 249 -16.52 19.65 8.28
C GLY A 249 -16.82 18.39 9.10
N GLY A 250 -15.91 17.96 9.97
CA GLY A 250 -16.14 16.77 10.84
C GLY A 250 -17.28 16.95 11.86
N ARG A 251 -17.77 18.18 12.06
CA ARG A 251 -18.96 18.47 12.87
C ARG A 251 -20.29 18.37 12.11
N LEU A 252 -20.23 18.24 10.78
CA LEU A 252 -21.40 18.25 9.89
C LEU A 252 -21.74 16.84 9.41
N ASP A 253 -22.81 16.72 8.62
CA ASP A 253 -23.04 15.54 7.79
C ASP A 253 -22.08 15.53 6.59
N THR A 254 -21.06 14.67 6.64
CA THR A 254 -20.03 14.53 5.59
C THR A 254 -20.57 14.02 4.26
N VAL A 255 -21.82 13.54 4.22
CA VAL A 255 -22.51 13.15 2.99
C VAL A 255 -23.40 14.28 2.50
N HIS A 256 -24.39 14.68 3.30
CA HIS A 256 -25.46 15.59 2.87
C HIS A 256 -25.04 17.07 2.85
N GLU A 257 -24.06 17.47 3.67
CA GLU A 257 -23.57 18.86 3.74
C GLU A 257 -22.23 19.04 3.02
N SER A 258 -21.85 18.10 2.14
CA SER A 258 -20.56 18.11 1.44
C SER A 258 -20.31 19.39 0.62
N GLU A 259 -21.35 20.01 0.06
CA GLU A 259 -21.23 21.28 -0.68
C GLU A 259 -20.99 22.47 0.27
N THR A 260 -21.63 22.49 1.44
CA THR A 260 -21.36 23.47 2.50
C THR A 260 -19.91 23.35 2.97
N ILE A 261 -19.44 22.12 3.22
CA ILE A 261 -18.05 21.82 3.59
C ILE A 261 -17.08 22.32 2.51
N LYS A 262 -17.37 22.06 1.23
CA LYS A 262 -16.53 22.52 0.12
C LYS A 262 -16.40 24.04 0.05
N TRP A 263 -17.50 24.78 0.21
CA TRP A 263 -17.46 26.25 0.16
C TRP A 263 -16.60 26.85 1.26
N GLU A 264 -16.69 26.32 2.48
CA GLU A 264 -15.83 26.76 3.58
C GLU A 264 -14.36 26.40 3.33
N LEU A 265 -14.09 25.20 2.82
CA LEU A 265 -12.74 24.77 2.44
C LEU A 265 -12.13 25.61 1.31
N TRP A 266 -12.93 26.04 0.32
CA TRP A 266 -12.47 27.01 -0.70
C TRP A 266 -12.15 28.37 -0.10
N LYS A 267 -13.00 28.88 0.80
CA LYS A 267 -12.70 30.10 1.55
C LYS A 267 -11.35 29.99 2.28
N ILE A 268 -11.10 28.86 2.94
CA ILE A 268 -9.82 28.55 3.61
C ILE A 268 -8.66 28.53 2.61
N VAL A 269 -8.73 27.72 1.55
CA VAL A 269 -7.65 27.57 0.56
C VAL A 269 -7.27 28.90 -0.08
N TRP A 270 -8.26 29.69 -0.50
CA TRP A 270 -7.98 30.97 -1.14
C TRP A 270 -7.46 32.01 -0.16
N GLY A 271 -7.82 31.95 1.13
CA GLY A 271 -7.22 32.80 2.16
C GLY A 271 -5.79 32.38 2.52
N VAL A 272 -5.50 31.09 2.55
CA VAL A 272 -4.13 30.56 2.70
C VAL A 272 -3.25 31.02 1.55
N TRP A 273 -3.73 30.92 0.31
CA TRP A 273 -2.97 31.41 -0.85
C TRP A 273 -2.80 32.93 -0.83
N ASP A 274 -3.83 33.68 -0.43
CA ASP A 274 -3.74 35.14 -0.26
C ASP A 274 -2.66 35.52 0.76
N TYR A 275 -2.63 34.87 1.92
CA TYR A 275 -1.59 35.07 2.92
C TYR A 275 -0.19 34.78 2.35
N ILE A 276 0.00 33.62 1.70
CA ILE A 276 1.29 33.26 1.09
C ILE A 276 1.71 34.30 0.04
N LYS A 277 0.76 34.82 -0.73
CA LYS A 277 1.05 35.63 -1.91
C LYS A 277 1.16 37.13 -1.63
N ASN A 278 0.41 37.65 -0.67
CA ASN A 278 0.17 39.07 -0.48
C ASN A 278 0.58 39.60 0.91
N ALA A 279 0.86 38.75 1.90
CA ALA A 279 1.24 39.22 3.25
C ALA A 279 2.62 39.91 3.31
N GLY A 280 3.44 39.75 2.26
CA GLY A 280 4.82 40.28 2.23
C GLY A 280 5.84 39.44 3.02
N GLU A 281 5.41 38.35 3.67
CA GLU A 281 6.26 37.47 4.47
C GLU A 281 7.08 36.46 3.65
N PHE A 282 6.68 36.21 2.39
CA PHE A 282 7.28 35.19 1.53
C PHE A 282 7.76 35.78 0.20
N PRO A 283 8.97 36.37 0.13
CA PRO A 283 9.47 37.00 -1.10
C PRO A 283 9.47 36.05 -2.31
N ASP A 284 9.78 34.76 -2.08
CA ASP A 284 9.80 33.74 -3.12
C ASP A 284 8.42 33.47 -3.75
N ALA A 285 7.34 33.87 -3.08
CA ALA A 285 5.98 33.72 -3.60
C ALA A 285 5.66 34.71 -4.72
N ALA A 286 6.45 35.78 -4.93
CA ALA A 286 6.23 36.78 -5.98
C ALA A 286 6.11 36.12 -7.38
N ASN A 287 6.92 35.11 -7.64
CA ASN A 287 6.98 34.36 -8.91
C ASN A 287 6.21 33.02 -8.86
N LEU A 288 5.33 32.81 -7.88
CA LEU A 288 4.45 31.64 -7.85
C LEU A 288 3.05 31.99 -8.38
N THR A 289 2.42 31.03 -9.05
CA THR A 289 1.00 31.08 -9.43
C THR A 289 0.33 29.77 -9.09
N ILE A 290 -0.99 29.80 -8.88
CA ILE A 290 -1.80 28.58 -8.74
C ILE A 290 -1.79 27.83 -10.08
N GLU A 291 -1.48 26.54 -10.01
CA GLU A 291 -1.63 25.60 -11.11
C GLU A 291 -2.96 24.85 -11.01
N TRP A 292 -3.37 24.49 -9.80
CA TRP A 292 -4.59 23.72 -9.55
C TRP A 292 -5.11 23.95 -8.13
N VAL A 293 -6.42 23.87 -7.96
CA VAL A 293 -7.11 23.83 -6.66
C VAL A 293 -8.12 22.69 -6.73
N GLY A 294 -8.23 21.90 -5.66
CA GLY A 294 -9.23 20.84 -5.58
C GLY A 294 -10.63 21.36 -5.86
N LEU A 295 -11.33 20.71 -6.80
CA LEU A 295 -12.71 21.04 -7.14
C LEU A 295 -13.71 20.19 -6.36
N ILE A 296 -13.25 19.03 -5.89
CA ILE A 296 -13.99 18.09 -5.06
C ILE A 296 -13.15 17.86 -3.82
N PRO A 297 -13.73 17.96 -2.61
CA PRO A 297 -12.97 17.74 -1.39
C PRO A 297 -12.76 16.22 -1.17
N GLY A 298 -11.56 15.85 -0.74
CA GLY A 298 -11.23 14.48 -0.39
C GLY A 298 -11.92 14.08 0.91
N LYS A 299 -12.97 13.26 0.82
CA LYS A 299 -13.68 12.77 2.01
C LYS A 299 -12.86 11.71 2.73
N ARG A 300 -12.77 11.80 4.07
CA ARG A 300 -12.10 10.80 4.91
C ARG A 300 -13.06 9.74 5.43
N GLU A 301 -14.24 10.15 5.88
CA GLU A 301 -15.21 9.31 6.59
C GLU A 301 -16.64 9.59 6.15
N SER A 302 -17.47 8.55 6.14
CA SER A 302 -18.90 8.60 5.81
C SER A 302 -19.66 7.54 6.62
N ARG A 303 -20.10 6.46 5.98
CA ARG A 303 -20.83 5.34 6.59
C ARG A 303 -19.91 4.12 6.71
N ARG A 304 -19.84 3.52 7.90
CA ARG A 304 -19.18 2.23 8.12
C ARG A 304 -20.24 1.16 8.29
N PHE A 305 -20.33 0.21 7.37
CA PHE A 305 -21.39 -0.80 7.39
C PHE A 305 -21.07 -1.93 8.36
N LEU A 306 -22.12 -2.62 8.80
CA LEU A 306 -21.96 -3.76 9.70
C LEU A 306 -21.79 -5.05 8.91
N GLY A 307 -20.68 -5.75 9.15
CA GLY A 307 -20.46 -7.16 8.82
C GLY A 307 -20.57 -8.02 10.07
N ASP A 308 -20.18 -9.30 9.97
CA ASP A 308 -20.25 -10.25 11.10
C ASP A 308 -19.15 -10.01 12.15
N THR A 309 -18.19 -9.14 11.86
CA THR A 309 -17.19 -8.64 12.81
C THR A 309 -16.89 -7.18 12.53
N LEU A 310 -16.56 -6.42 13.58
CA LEU A 310 -15.99 -5.08 13.44
C LEU A 310 -14.49 -5.16 13.75
N LEU A 311 -13.66 -4.58 12.89
CA LEU A 311 -12.26 -4.31 13.22
C LEU A 311 -12.19 -3.22 14.30
N CYS A 312 -11.40 -3.42 15.35
CA CYS A 312 -11.22 -2.49 16.46
C CYS A 312 -9.74 -2.10 16.68
N GLN A 313 -9.49 -1.11 17.54
CA GLN A 313 -8.16 -0.58 17.88
C GLN A 313 -7.19 -1.71 18.24
N GLN A 314 -7.64 -2.64 19.07
CA GLN A 314 -6.81 -3.72 19.59
C GLN A 314 -6.40 -4.69 18.49
N ASP A 315 -7.24 -4.92 17.48
CA ASP A 315 -6.87 -5.75 16.33
C ASP A 315 -5.65 -5.15 15.59
N ILE A 316 -5.57 -3.81 15.53
CA ILE A 316 -4.44 -3.09 14.91
C ILE A 316 -3.21 -3.08 15.81
N ILE A 317 -3.35 -2.59 17.05
CA ILE A 317 -2.20 -2.38 17.94
C ILE A 317 -1.59 -3.71 18.40
N GLU A 318 -2.43 -4.67 18.79
CA GLU A 318 -1.99 -6.00 19.22
C GLU A 318 -1.74 -6.95 18.03
N GLN A 319 -2.06 -6.52 16.80
CA GLN A 319 -1.88 -7.29 15.57
C GLN A 319 -2.60 -8.65 15.60
N ARG A 320 -3.84 -8.66 16.10
CA ARG A 320 -4.59 -9.90 16.34
C ARG A 320 -4.78 -10.69 15.06
N ASP A 321 -4.65 -12.01 15.20
CA ASP A 321 -4.88 -12.95 14.12
C ASP A 321 -6.37 -13.22 13.91
N HIS A 322 -6.77 -13.31 12.65
CA HIS A 322 -8.09 -13.76 12.25
C HIS A 322 -7.97 -14.99 11.35
N TYR A 323 -8.71 -16.05 11.64
CA TYR A 323 -8.71 -17.26 10.81
C TYR A 323 -9.14 -16.96 9.36
N ASP A 324 -9.99 -15.96 9.20
CA ASP A 324 -10.54 -15.45 7.95
C ASP A 324 -9.80 -14.20 7.43
N ALA A 325 -8.53 -13.99 7.79
CA ALA A 325 -7.73 -12.90 7.26
C ALA A 325 -7.60 -13.01 5.72
N VAL A 326 -7.94 -11.93 5.01
CA VAL A 326 -7.87 -11.86 3.53
C VAL A 326 -7.12 -10.64 3.01
N ALA A 327 -6.79 -9.71 3.90
CA ALA A 327 -6.05 -8.49 3.61
C ALA A 327 -5.29 -8.04 4.86
N TYR A 328 -4.60 -6.90 4.76
CA TYR A 328 -3.80 -6.36 5.84
C TYR A 328 -3.67 -4.85 5.73
N GLY A 329 -3.22 -4.21 6.81
CA GLY A 329 -2.84 -2.81 6.83
C GLY A 329 -1.59 -2.57 7.67
N GLY A 330 -1.08 -1.34 7.61
CA GLY A 330 0.10 -0.92 8.37
C GLY A 330 0.26 0.59 8.51
N TRP A 331 -0.75 1.37 8.12
CA TRP A 331 -0.75 2.80 8.41
C TRP A 331 -0.92 3.02 9.92
N SER A 332 -0.58 4.21 10.41
CA SER A 332 -0.93 4.59 11.79
C SER A 332 -2.45 4.67 11.95
N ILE A 333 -2.96 4.47 13.16
CA ILE A 333 -4.27 5.00 13.53
C ILE A 333 -4.18 6.52 13.47
N ASP A 334 -4.79 7.10 12.44
CA ASP A 334 -4.67 8.49 12.02
C ASP A 334 -6.02 9.21 12.19
N LEU A 335 -6.17 9.88 13.35
CA LEU A 335 -7.40 10.55 13.79
C LEU A 335 -7.24 12.07 13.75
N HIS A 336 -8.26 12.75 13.21
CA HIS A 336 -8.26 14.20 12.98
C HIS A 336 -9.32 14.88 13.85
N PRO A 337 -9.04 16.07 14.40
CA PRO A 337 -10.06 16.81 15.12
C PRO A 337 -11.17 17.26 14.16
N ALA A 338 -12.43 17.10 14.57
CA ALA A 338 -13.60 17.39 13.75
C ALA A 338 -13.69 18.87 13.29
N ASP A 339 -13.10 19.79 14.06
CA ASP A 339 -13.02 21.22 13.76
C ASP A 339 -11.92 21.56 12.74
N GLY A 340 -11.08 20.59 12.36
CA GLY A 340 -10.11 20.68 11.28
C GLY A 340 -9.09 21.82 11.46
N VAL A 341 -8.99 22.72 10.48
CA VAL A 341 -8.08 23.88 10.49
C VAL A 341 -8.35 24.87 11.61
N TYR A 342 -9.57 24.91 12.15
CA TYR A 342 -9.95 25.82 13.23
C TYR A 342 -9.68 25.24 14.63
N SER A 343 -9.28 23.96 14.70
CA SER A 343 -8.96 23.31 15.96
C SER A 343 -7.66 23.84 16.57
N GLN A 344 -7.66 23.99 17.90
CA GLN A 344 -6.46 24.26 18.70
C GLN A 344 -5.61 23.00 18.93
N HIS A 345 -6.15 21.81 18.65
CA HIS A 345 -5.39 20.57 18.69
C HIS A 345 -4.36 20.51 17.56
N GLU A 346 -3.49 19.50 17.57
CA GLU A 346 -2.70 19.20 16.38
C GLU A 346 -3.62 18.75 15.23
N GLY A 347 -3.16 18.94 13.98
CA GLY A 347 -3.95 18.57 12.80
C GLY A 347 -4.26 17.08 12.69
N CYS A 348 -3.56 16.23 13.44
CA CYS A 348 -3.80 14.81 13.54
C CYS A 348 -3.08 14.21 14.76
N ARG A 349 -3.68 13.19 15.37
CA ARG A 349 -3.07 12.25 16.33
C ARG A 349 -2.79 10.92 15.63
N GLN A 350 -1.53 10.49 15.63
CA GLN A 350 -1.07 9.28 14.93
C GLN A 350 -0.39 8.32 15.90
N PHE A 351 -0.83 7.06 15.90
CA PHE A 351 -0.16 5.96 16.59
C PHE A 351 0.03 4.75 15.68
N HIS A 352 1.22 4.19 15.69
CA HIS A 352 1.61 3.04 14.91
C HIS A 352 1.58 1.77 15.76
N SER A 353 1.15 0.67 15.17
CA SER A 353 1.47 -0.68 15.64
C SER A 353 2.94 -1.00 15.35
N LYS A 354 3.51 -2.02 16.01
CA LYS A 354 4.91 -2.44 15.82
C LYS A 354 5.20 -3.13 14.46
N GLY A 355 4.19 -3.27 13.60
CA GLY A 355 4.13 -4.21 12.49
C GLY A 355 2.73 -4.23 11.85
N THR A 356 2.53 -5.02 10.79
CA THR A 356 1.27 -5.10 10.06
C THR A 356 0.19 -5.88 10.82
N TYR A 357 -1.08 -5.49 10.60
CA TYR A 357 -2.26 -6.17 11.13
C TYR A 357 -3.08 -6.77 10.00
N THR A 358 -3.86 -7.82 10.30
CA THR A 358 -4.73 -8.49 9.32
C THR A 358 -6.16 -7.95 9.34
N ILE A 359 -6.85 -8.02 8.20
CA ILE A 359 -8.26 -7.63 8.08
C ILE A 359 -9.09 -8.87 7.74
N PRO A 360 -10.09 -9.24 8.57
CA PRO A 360 -10.92 -10.43 8.36
C PRO A 360 -11.95 -10.24 7.24
N PHE A 361 -12.25 -11.31 6.51
CA PHE A 361 -13.27 -11.30 5.46
C PHE A 361 -14.66 -10.97 6.00
N ARG A 362 -14.97 -11.35 7.24
CA ARG A 362 -16.21 -11.00 7.93
C ARG A 362 -16.47 -9.50 8.10
N ALA A 363 -15.44 -8.66 7.91
CA ALA A 363 -15.59 -7.19 7.89
C ALA A 363 -15.94 -6.64 6.49
N LEU A 364 -15.95 -7.48 5.45
CA LEU A 364 -16.02 -7.08 4.03
C LEU A 364 -17.32 -7.49 3.33
N TYR A 365 -18.35 -7.86 4.08
CA TYR A 365 -19.70 -8.07 3.55
C TYR A 365 -20.76 -7.57 4.53
N SER A 366 -21.96 -7.31 4.00
CA SER A 366 -23.07 -6.83 4.81
C SER A 366 -23.68 -7.98 5.61
N GLN A 367 -23.85 -7.81 6.92
CA GLN A 367 -24.65 -8.74 7.71
C GLN A 367 -26.16 -8.65 7.37
N SER A 368 -26.57 -7.54 6.73
CA SER A 368 -27.98 -7.24 6.40
C SER A 368 -28.44 -7.82 5.07
N LEU A 369 -27.52 -8.08 4.12
CA LEU A 369 -27.85 -8.50 2.77
C LEU A 369 -26.97 -9.67 2.33
N ASP A 370 -27.57 -10.65 1.65
CA ASP A 370 -26.92 -11.93 1.36
C ASP A 370 -26.02 -11.88 0.12
N ASN A 371 -26.08 -10.78 -0.65
CA ASN A 371 -25.33 -10.59 -1.90
C ASN A 371 -24.69 -9.20 -2.03
N LEU A 372 -24.44 -8.52 -0.90
CA LEU A 372 -23.71 -7.25 -0.86
C LEU A 372 -22.36 -7.40 -0.13
N LEU A 373 -21.29 -7.25 -0.90
CA LEU A 373 -19.92 -7.10 -0.41
C LEU A 373 -19.59 -5.61 -0.20
N LEU A 374 -18.70 -5.33 0.74
CA LEU A 374 -18.32 -4.00 1.19
C LEU A 374 -16.81 -3.84 1.08
N THR A 375 -16.35 -2.73 0.50
CA THR A 375 -14.91 -2.48 0.39
C THR A 375 -14.55 -1.00 0.47
N GLY A 376 -13.25 -0.72 0.54
CA GLY A 376 -12.71 0.61 0.70
C GLY A 376 -13.08 1.22 2.06
N ARG A 377 -13.65 2.43 2.04
CA ARG A 377 -13.97 3.19 3.26
C ARG A 377 -15.27 2.75 3.94
N LEU A 378 -15.88 1.67 3.47
CA LEU A 378 -17.23 1.23 3.88
C LEU A 378 -17.22 -0.03 4.75
N ILE A 379 -16.04 -0.63 4.94
CA ILE A 379 -15.87 -1.88 5.69
C ILE A 379 -16.34 -1.76 7.14
N SER A 380 -16.54 -2.91 7.76
CA SER A 380 -16.93 -2.99 9.15
C SER A 380 -15.75 -2.76 10.09
N ALA A 381 -15.68 -1.56 10.64
CA ALA A 381 -14.66 -1.13 11.57
C ALA A 381 -15.23 -0.09 12.55
N THR A 382 -14.66 0.01 13.74
CA THR A 382 -14.84 1.16 14.64
C THR A 382 -14.18 2.41 14.05
N HIS A 383 -14.51 3.59 14.56
CA HIS A 383 -13.90 4.85 14.13
C HIS A 383 -12.39 4.88 14.32
N VAL A 384 -11.94 4.32 15.44
CA VAL A 384 -10.51 4.24 15.76
C VAL A 384 -9.80 3.34 14.76
N ALA A 385 -10.30 2.12 14.54
CA ALA A 385 -9.67 1.20 13.61
C ALA A 385 -9.73 1.67 12.15
N PHE A 386 -10.84 2.31 11.79
CA PHE A 386 -11.03 2.94 10.50
C PHE A 386 -9.94 3.98 10.19
N GLY A 387 -9.42 4.67 11.21
CA GLY A 387 -8.29 5.59 11.10
C GLY A 387 -7.06 5.02 10.39
N SER A 388 -6.84 3.70 10.47
CA SER A 388 -5.77 2.99 9.77
C SER A 388 -6.26 2.19 8.55
N ALA A 389 -7.42 1.54 8.63
CA ALA A 389 -7.88 0.63 7.57
C ALA A 389 -8.33 1.33 6.28
N ARG A 390 -8.59 2.64 6.33
CA ARG A 390 -9.15 3.44 5.21
C ARG A 390 -8.14 3.94 4.18
N VAL A 391 -6.85 3.61 4.31
CA VAL A 391 -5.81 4.13 3.40
C VAL A 391 -5.91 3.45 2.03
N MET A 392 -5.58 4.16 0.96
CA MET A 392 -6.05 3.85 -0.38
C MET A 392 -5.46 2.56 -1.00
N CYS A 393 -4.19 2.23 -0.74
CA CYS A 393 -3.63 0.94 -1.19
C CYS A 393 -4.23 -0.21 -0.38
N THR A 394 -4.42 -0.05 0.93
CA THR A 394 -5.17 -0.99 1.77
C THR A 394 -6.57 -1.22 1.18
N CYS A 395 -7.29 -0.14 0.84
CA CYS A 395 -8.59 -0.19 0.18
C CYS A 395 -8.55 -0.97 -1.15
N GLY A 396 -7.48 -0.82 -1.94
CA GLY A 396 -7.25 -1.58 -3.17
C GLY A 396 -7.15 -3.08 -2.91
N VAL A 397 -6.36 -3.50 -1.92
CA VAL A 397 -6.23 -4.92 -1.52
C VAL A 397 -7.57 -5.48 -1.01
N LEU A 398 -8.32 -4.70 -0.22
CA LEU A 398 -9.69 -5.07 0.18
C LEU A 398 -10.61 -5.24 -1.02
N GLY A 399 -10.45 -4.39 -2.04
CA GLY A 399 -11.14 -4.48 -3.32
C GLY A 399 -10.89 -5.81 -4.02
N GLU A 400 -9.61 -6.16 -4.22
CA GLU A 400 -9.22 -7.44 -4.80
C GLU A 400 -9.82 -8.63 -4.03
N ALA A 401 -9.74 -8.61 -2.69
CA ALA A 401 -10.29 -9.65 -1.83
C ALA A 401 -11.79 -9.88 -2.10
N VAL A 402 -12.61 -8.82 -2.10
CA VAL A 402 -14.06 -8.97 -2.34
C VAL A 402 -14.39 -9.33 -3.79
N GLY A 403 -13.60 -8.88 -4.77
CA GLY A 403 -13.79 -9.23 -6.18
C GLY A 403 -13.56 -10.72 -6.44
N ARG A 404 -12.49 -11.30 -5.86
CA ARG A 404 -12.25 -12.75 -5.92
C ARG A 404 -13.26 -13.54 -5.12
N ALA A 405 -13.66 -13.04 -3.94
CA ALA A 405 -14.71 -13.65 -3.15
C ALA A 405 -16.03 -13.76 -3.93
N ALA A 406 -16.43 -12.70 -4.65
CA ALA A 406 -17.63 -12.72 -5.48
C ALA A 406 -17.57 -13.83 -6.55
N ALA A 407 -16.40 -14.05 -7.17
CA ALA A 407 -16.23 -15.12 -8.15
C ALA A 407 -16.34 -16.52 -7.52
N ILE A 408 -15.79 -16.73 -6.32
CA ILE A 408 -15.93 -17.99 -5.57
C ILE A 408 -17.40 -18.21 -5.19
N CYS A 409 -18.05 -17.20 -4.62
CA CYS A 409 -19.47 -17.23 -4.27
C CYS A 409 -20.34 -17.58 -5.49
N GLN A 410 -20.08 -16.98 -6.65
CA GLN A 410 -20.80 -17.30 -7.90
C GLN A 410 -20.57 -18.75 -8.33
N ARG A 411 -19.32 -19.21 -8.33
CA ARG A 411 -18.95 -20.55 -8.79
C ARG A 411 -19.47 -21.65 -7.87
N GLN A 412 -19.43 -21.44 -6.57
CA GLN A 412 -19.82 -22.41 -5.54
C GLN A 412 -21.28 -22.22 -5.06
N GLN A 413 -21.99 -21.21 -5.57
CA GLN A 413 -23.36 -20.85 -5.15
C GLN A 413 -23.45 -20.58 -3.64
N LEU A 414 -22.49 -19.81 -3.12
CA LEU A 414 -22.41 -19.41 -1.71
C LEU A 414 -22.76 -17.94 -1.53
N THR A 415 -23.26 -17.60 -0.35
CA THR A 415 -23.24 -16.23 0.17
C THR A 415 -21.84 -15.89 0.72
N PRO A 416 -21.48 -14.60 0.82
CA PRO A 416 -20.24 -14.19 1.49
C PRO A 416 -20.11 -14.74 2.92
N ALA A 417 -21.20 -14.77 3.68
CA ALA A 417 -21.20 -15.30 5.06
C ALA A 417 -20.93 -16.82 5.13
N GLU A 418 -21.38 -17.58 4.12
CA GLU A 418 -21.07 -19.00 4.01
C GLU A 418 -19.61 -19.22 3.57
N LEU A 419 -19.07 -18.40 2.68
CA LEU A 419 -17.66 -18.47 2.29
C LEU A 419 -16.73 -18.13 3.48
N ALA A 420 -17.17 -17.26 4.39
CA ALA A 420 -16.40 -16.85 5.56
C ALA A 420 -16.21 -17.94 6.62
N GLN A 421 -16.89 -19.09 6.51
CA GLN A 421 -16.76 -20.17 7.48
C GLN A 421 -15.34 -20.76 7.49
N PRO A 422 -14.82 -21.21 8.66
CA PRO A 422 -13.44 -21.69 8.80
C PRO A 422 -13.03 -22.82 7.85
N ASP A 423 -13.97 -23.67 7.45
CA ASP A 423 -13.74 -24.78 6.52
C ASP A 423 -13.68 -24.36 5.04
N ARG A 424 -14.03 -23.10 4.72
CA ARG A 424 -14.19 -22.60 3.34
C ARG A 424 -13.32 -21.40 3.01
N VAL A 425 -13.06 -20.52 3.97
CA VAL A 425 -12.31 -19.27 3.72
C VAL A 425 -10.89 -19.51 3.20
N GLY A 426 -10.32 -20.69 3.48
CA GLY A 426 -9.05 -21.12 2.92
C GLY A 426 -9.00 -21.07 1.39
N ASP A 427 -10.10 -21.34 0.69
CA ASP A 427 -10.17 -21.25 -0.77
C ASP A 427 -9.87 -19.83 -1.26
N LEU A 428 -10.45 -18.83 -0.60
CA LEU A 428 -10.24 -17.41 -0.91
C LEU A 428 -8.80 -17.00 -0.59
N GLN A 429 -8.29 -17.38 0.58
CA GLN A 429 -6.91 -17.06 0.98
C GLN A 429 -5.88 -17.63 -0.01
N GLN A 430 -6.04 -18.90 -0.39
CA GLN A 430 -5.15 -19.55 -1.34
C GLN A 430 -5.28 -18.96 -2.75
N GLN A 431 -6.49 -18.60 -3.17
CA GLN A 431 -6.70 -17.94 -4.45
C GLN A 431 -6.06 -16.54 -4.49
N LEU A 432 -6.13 -15.76 -3.41
CA LEU A 432 -5.46 -14.46 -3.27
C LEU A 432 -3.93 -14.61 -3.35
N LEU A 433 -3.35 -15.53 -2.57
CA LEU A 433 -1.91 -15.76 -2.55
C LEU A 433 -1.35 -16.23 -3.89
N ARG A 434 -2.08 -17.10 -4.61
CA ARG A 434 -1.71 -17.53 -5.97
C ARG A 434 -1.59 -16.38 -6.97
N GLN A 435 -2.28 -15.27 -6.69
CA GLN A 435 -2.38 -14.09 -7.53
C GLN A 435 -1.55 -12.92 -6.97
N GLY A 436 -0.56 -13.22 -6.11
CA GLY A 436 0.41 -12.25 -5.62
C GLY A 436 -0.10 -11.30 -4.52
N ALA A 437 -1.36 -11.45 -4.08
CA ALA A 437 -1.82 -10.77 -2.88
C ALA A 437 -1.09 -11.33 -1.65
N PHE A 438 -0.86 -10.50 -0.63
CA PHE A 438 -0.17 -10.90 0.59
C PHE A 438 -1.14 -10.92 1.76
N ILE A 439 -1.09 -12.01 2.52
CA ILE A 439 -1.82 -12.17 3.77
C ILE A 439 -0.76 -12.50 4.83
N PRO A 440 -0.47 -11.58 5.77
CA PRO A 440 0.53 -11.82 6.80
C PRO A 440 0.33 -13.17 7.48
N ARG A 441 1.42 -13.94 7.61
CA ARG A 441 1.47 -15.22 8.33
C ARG A 441 0.67 -16.36 7.68
N VAL A 442 0.13 -16.18 6.46
CA VAL A 442 -0.55 -17.24 5.70
C VAL A 442 0.28 -17.59 4.46
N PRO A 443 0.90 -18.77 4.39
CA PRO A 443 1.66 -19.20 3.21
C PRO A 443 0.73 -19.75 2.12
N LEU A 444 1.19 -19.65 0.87
CA LEU A 444 0.60 -20.38 -0.24
C LEU A 444 0.90 -21.88 -0.10
N ALA A 445 -0.13 -22.70 -0.14
CA ALA A 445 -0.02 -24.14 -0.08
C ALA A 445 0.46 -24.70 -1.43
N ASN A 446 1.52 -25.52 -1.37
CA ASN A 446 2.04 -26.33 -2.48
C ASN A 446 2.26 -25.55 -3.80
N PRO A 447 2.98 -24.41 -3.80
CA PRO A 447 3.15 -23.54 -4.98
C PRO A 447 3.56 -24.29 -6.25
N ALA A 448 4.54 -25.18 -6.15
CA ALA A 448 5.02 -25.99 -7.27
C ALA A 448 4.67 -27.49 -7.14
N ARG A 449 3.61 -27.83 -6.39
CA ARG A 449 3.25 -29.23 -6.07
C ARG A 449 4.48 -29.98 -5.50
N ASP A 450 4.74 -31.20 -5.95
CA ASP A 450 5.85 -32.04 -5.47
C ASP A 450 7.16 -31.88 -6.29
N ALA A 451 7.42 -30.68 -6.82
CA ALA A 451 8.61 -30.42 -7.63
C ALA A 451 9.91 -30.62 -6.83
N GLN A 452 10.91 -31.22 -7.47
CA GLN A 452 12.31 -31.09 -7.06
C GLN A 452 12.94 -29.88 -7.74
N VAL A 453 13.58 -29.01 -6.96
CA VAL A 453 14.16 -27.76 -7.47
C VAL A 453 15.68 -27.87 -7.56
N THR A 454 16.21 -27.49 -8.71
CA THR A 454 17.64 -27.27 -8.94
C THR A 454 17.86 -25.85 -9.43
N VAL A 455 19.03 -25.30 -9.13
CA VAL A 455 19.42 -23.94 -9.51
C VAL A 455 20.86 -23.96 -9.99
N SER A 456 21.22 -23.03 -10.87
CA SER A 456 22.58 -22.88 -11.40
C SER A 456 23.62 -22.61 -10.30
N SER A 457 23.28 -21.69 -9.41
CA SER A 457 24.10 -21.25 -8.29
C SER A 457 23.20 -20.63 -7.20
N THR A 458 23.77 -20.24 -6.07
CA THR A 458 23.06 -19.47 -5.03
C THR A 458 24.06 -18.52 -4.38
N LEU A 459 23.66 -17.26 -4.21
CA LEU A 459 24.49 -16.28 -3.53
C LEU A 459 24.73 -16.69 -2.07
N GLN A 460 25.99 -16.66 -1.65
CA GLN A 460 26.36 -16.76 -0.24
C GLN A 460 26.84 -15.39 0.23
N LEU A 461 26.21 -14.84 1.26
CA LEU A 461 26.63 -13.55 1.79
C LEU A 461 27.92 -13.75 2.60
N ARG A 462 29.05 -13.35 2.02
CA ARG A 462 30.36 -13.40 2.68
C ARG A 462 30.93 -12.02 2.96
N ALA A 463 30.81 -11.10 2.00
CA ALA A 463 31.28 -9.74 2.14
C ALA A 463 30.57 -8.81 1.16
N LEU A 464 30.50 -7.54 1.53
CA LEU A 464 30.14 -6.41 0.68
C LEU A 464 31.36 -5.48 0.54
N PRO A 465 31.81 -5.15 -0.68
CA PRO A 465 33.03 -4.37 -0.89
C PRO A 465 32.84 -2.90 -0.49
N ALA A 466 33.92 -2.26 -0.06
CA ALA A 466 33.96 -0.82 0.22
C ALA A 466 34.22 -0.02 -1.06
N ASP A 467 33.19 0.10 -1.90
CA ASP A 467 33.28 0.67 -3.25
C ASP A 467 32.35 1.88 -3.49
N ALA A 468 31.58 2.33 -2.49
CA ALA A 468 30.67 3.47 -2.60
C ALA A 468 31.01 4.64 -1.66
N GLY A 469 32.29 4.77 -1.28
CA GLY A 469 32.77 5.88 -0.46
C GLY A 469 32.51 5.71 1.03
N TRP A 470 32.43 6.83 1.74
CA TRP A 470 32.37 6.91 3.20
C TRP A 470 31.23 7.82 3.65
N GLN A 471 30.56 7.47 4.74
CA GLN A 471 29.50 8.29 5.31
C GLN A 471 29.69 8.49 6.82
N PRO A 472 29.64 9.75 7.31
CA PRO A 472 29.60 10.04 8.74
C PRO A 472 28.34 9.49 9.43
N MET A 473 28.51 8.98 10.65
CA MET A 473 27.40 8.47 11.48
C MET A 473 26.66 9.60 12.20
N THR A 474 25.99 10.48 11.45
CA THR A 474 25.23 11.64 11.97
C THR A 474 23.89 11.27 12.63
N SER A 475 23.55 9.98 12.68
CA SER A 475 22.39 9.45 13.36
C SER A 475 22.63 7.99 13.69
N ARG A 476 21.91 7.46 14.69
CA ARG A 476 21.86 6.01 14.92
C ARG A 476 21.39 5.30 13.65
N CYS A 477 22.09 4.25 13.27
CA CYS A 477 21.76 3.44 12.10
C CYS A 477 21.98 1.96 12.39
N ALA A 478 21.33 1.08 11.64
CA ALA A 478 21.47 -0.35 11.82
C ALA A 478 21.47 -1.10 10.49
N LEU A 479 22.30 -2.13 10.40
CA LEU A 479 22.16 -3.17 9.38
C LEU A 479 21.04 -4.11 9.82
N LEU A 480 20.00 -4.21 8.99
CA LEU A 480 18.90 -5.15 9.15
C LEU A 480 19.21 -6.43 8.39
N LEU A 481 19.46 -7.51 9.11
CA LEU A 481 19.97 -8.79 8.58
C LEU A 481 19.14 -9.96 9.11
N PRO A 482 18.62 -10.86 8.26
CA PRO A 482 17.90 -12.03 8.73
C PRO A 482 18.88 -13.12 9.19
N ILE A 483 18.43 -13.93 10.15
CA ILE A 483 19.12 -15.13 10.61
C ILE A 483 18.10 -16.27 10.76
N LYS A 484 18.48 -17.48 10.38
CA LYS A 484 17.61 -18.66 10.47
C LYS A 484 17.67 -19.30 11.85
N ALA A 485 16.59 -19.92 12.28
CA ALA A 485 16.55 -20.69 13.52
C ALA A 485 17.71 -21.73 13.56
N GLY A 486 18.46 -21.75 14.66
CA GLY A 486 19.60 -22.64 14.87
C GLY A 486 20.94 -22.12 14.32
N GLU A 487 20.97 -21.01 13.59
CA GLU A 487 22.21 -20.41 13.09
C GLU A 487 22.83 -19.45 14.12
N ARG A 488 24.17 -19.41 14.15
CA ARG A 488 24.94 -18.45 14.95
C ARG A 488 25.31 -17.26 14.09
N LEU A 489 25.14 -16.04 14.61
CA LEU A 489 25.60 -14.82 13.95
C LEU A 489 27.14 -14.86 13.85
N PRO A 490 27.73 -14.97 12.65
CA PRO A 490 29.18 -14.93 12.51
C PRO A 490 29.72 -13.55 12.90
N ALA A 491 30.98 -13.50 13.31
CA ALA A 491 31.62 -12.22 13.56
C ALA A 491 31.64 -11.38 12.27
N ILE A 492 31.45 -10.08 12.44
CA ILE A 492 31.27 -9.12 11.35
C ILE A 492 32.42 -8.13 11.43
N THR A 493 33.15 -8.01 10.34
CA THR A 493 34.21 -7.02 10.20
C THR A 493 33.68 -5.86 9.36
N VAL A 494 33.65 -4.67 9.93
CA VAL A 494 33.22 -3.44 9.26
C VAL A 494 34.42 -2.52 9.01
N GLN A 495 34.35 -1.71 7.96
CA GLN A 495 35.39 -0.70 7.68
C GLN A 495 34.95 0.66 8.22
N LEU A 496 35.72 1.18 9.17
CA LEU A 496 35.46 2.46 9.83
C LEU A 496 36.70 3.36 9.72
N ARG A 497 36.50 4.67 9.82
CA ARG A 497 37.60 5.63 10.00
C ARG A 497 37.20 6.77 10.92
N ALA A 498 38.19 7.32 11.62
CA ALA A 498 38.06 8.52 12.42
C ALA A 498 39.35 9.34 12.32
N ALA A 499 39.26 10.66 12.39
CA ALA A 499 40.43 11.54 12.35
C ALA A 499 41.25 11.53 13.66
N ARG A 500 40.62 11.14 14.76
CA ARG A 500 41.18 10.97 16.10
C ARG A 500 40.55 9.73 16.72
N ALA A 501 41.18 9.18 17.77
CA ALA A 501 40.59 8.09 18.53
C ALA A 501 39.19 8.45 19.04
N GLN A 502 38.21 7.63 18.68
CA GLN A 502 36.81 7.78 19.06
C GLN A 502 36.25 6.44 19.54
N THR A 503 35.43 6.46 20.58
CA THR A 503 34.69 5.28 21.02
C THR A 503 33.38 5.16 20.24
N LEU A 504 33.08 3.97 19.73
CA LEU A 504 31.78 3.65 19.12
C LEU A 504 31.09 2.53 19.90
N GLN A 505 29.83 2.76 20.28
CA GLN A 505 28.96 1.72 20.80
C GLN A 505 28.19 1.05 19.65
N VAL A 506 28.25 -0.27 19.59
CA VAL A 506 27.48 -1.09 18.66
C VAL A 506 26.62 -2.07 19.44
N SER A 507 25.32 -2.10 19.16
CA SER A 507 24.35 -2.96 19.84
C SER A 507 23.75 -3.97 18.87
N LEU A 508 23.51 -5.19 19.34
CA LEU A 508 22.68 -6.16 18.64
C LEU A 508 21.26 -6.09 19.22
N LEU A 509 20.28 -5.78 18.37
CA LEU A 509 18.86 -5.72 18.72
C LEU A 509 18.06 -6.69 17.86
N THR A 510 16.86 -7.04 18.32
CA THR A 510 15.84 -7.75 17.54
C THR A 510 14.46 -7.23 17.96
N SER A 511 13.39 -7.84 17.45
CA SER A 511 12.02 -7.52 17.86
C SER A 511 11.48 -8.58 18.82
N ASP A 512 10.63 -8.19 19.77
CA ASP A 512 9.96 -9.16 20.67
C ASP A 512 9.08 -10.15 19.89
N ASN A 513 8.25 -9.63 18.98
CA ASN A 513 7.58 -10.44 17.98
C ASN A 513 8.50 -10.60 16.76
N PRO A 514 8.95 -11.81 16.39
CA PRO A 514 9.89 -12.01 15.29
C PRO A 514 9.31 -11.67 13.90
N ALA A 515 7.99 -11.46 13.78
CA ALA A 515 7.35 -10.95 12.58
C ALA A 515 7.50 -9.42 12.39
N ASN A 516 7.96 -8.70 13.42
CA ASN A 516 8.12 -7.25 13.40
C ASN A 516 9.58 -6.84 13.15
N THR A 517 9.76 -5.61 12.68
CA THR A 517 11.07 -4.99 12.43
C THR A 517 11.22 -3.69 13.21
N CYS A 518 11.03 -3.75 14.54
CA CYS A 518 11.06 -2.60 15.44
C CYS A 518 12.35 -2.47 16.27
N GLY A 519 13.14 -3.53 16.43
CA GLY A 519 14.42 -3.46 17.16
C GLY A 519 14.25 -3.09 18.64
N ASP A 520 13.13 -3.49 19.27
CA ASP A 520 12.76 -3.13 20.64
C ASP A 520 13.33 -4.07 21.72
N ARG A 521 13.93 -5.20 21.32
CA ARG A 521 14.57 -6.17 22.21
C ARG A 521 16.10 -6.12 22.09
N PRO A 522 16.83 -5.55 23.06
CA PRO A 522 18.27 -5.59 23.07
C PRO A 522 18.79 -7.01 23.40
N LEU A 523 19.82 -7.45 22.70
CA LEU A 523 20.43 -8.77 22.87
C LEU A 523 21.85 -8.68 23.44
N ALA A 524 22.68 -7.78 22.90
CA ALA A 524 24.06 -7.57 23.32
C ALA A 524 24.57 -6.19 22.93
N ALA A 525 25.68 -5.74 23.51
CA ALA A 525 26.36 -4.50 23.12
C ALA A 525 27.88 -4.65 23.23
N GLN A 526 28.60 -3.93 22.38
CA GLN A 526 30.05 -3.86 22.34
C GLN A 526 30.51 -2.42 22.19
N ARG A 527 31.67 -2.10 22.74
CA ARG A 527 32.37 -0.83 22.53
C ARG A 527 33.66 -1.11 21.77
N ILE A 528 33.91 -0.34 20.73
CA ILE A 528 35.15 -0.40 19.95
C ILE A 528 35.81 0.97 19.92
N GLU A 529 37.13 0.99 19.94
CA GLU A 529 37.93 2.20 19.77
C GLU A 529 38.36 2.32 18.31
N VAL A 530 37.85 3.35 17.62
CA VAL A 530 38.17 3.66 16.22
C VAL A 530 39.29 4.70 16.20
N ASN A 531 40.51 4.24 15.92
CA ASN A 531 41.72 5.07 16.02
C ASN A 531 42.17 5.63 14.67
N ASP A 532 41.95 4.87 13.61
CA ASP A 532 42.38 5.12 12.25
C ASP A 532 41.39 4.51 11.23
N GLN A 533 41.67 4.67 9.95
CA GLN A 533 40.96 3.94 8.91
C GLN A 533 41.37 2.46 8.95
N GLY A 534 40.43 1.58 9.27
CA GLY A 534 40.74 0.17 9.46
C GLY A 534 39.54 -0.74 9.47
N ALA A 535 39.83 -2.03 9.65
CA ALA A 535 38.85 -3.10 9.77
C ALA A 535 38.60 -3.39 11.26
N TYR A 536 37.35 -3.30 11.68
CA TYR A 536 36.94 -3.45 13.07
C TYR A 536 36.00 -4.65 13.21
N ARG A 537 36.38 -5.61 14.06
CA ARG A 537 35.64 -6.86 14.26
C ARG A 537 34.62 -6.74 15.39
N LEU A 538 33.39 -7.13 15.09
CA LEU A 538 32.24 -7.21 15.99
C LEU A 538 31.86 -8.68 16.20
N ASN A 539 31.64 -9.10 17.44
CA ASN A 539 31.29 -10.49 17.78
C ASN A 539 30.31 -10.57 18.95
N PHE A 540 29.03 -10.80 18.67
CA PHE A 540 27.96 -10.79 19.68
C PHE A 540 27.62 -12.16 20.29
N ASP A 541 28.26 -13.24 19.83
CA ASP A 541 28.00 -14.63 20.28
C ASP A 541 26.50 -15.02 20.35
N TYR A 542 25.75 -14.68 19.30
CA TYR A 542 24.30 -14.88 19.28
C TYR A 542 23.89 -16.12 18.48
N LEU A 543 23.05 -16.98 19.06
CA LEU A 543 22.40 -18.14 18.43
C LEU A 543 20.90 -17.87 18.29
N ALA A 544 20.37 -17.96 17.08
CA ALA A 544 18.97 -17.72 16.81
C ALA A 544 18.08 -18.89 17.25
N ASP A 545 17.04 -18.59 18.02
CA ASP A 545 15.98 -19.50 18.48
C ASP A 545 14.82 -19.62 17.48
N SER A 546 14.66 -18.63 16.59
CA SER A 546 13.71 -18.65 15.50
C SER A 546 14.24 -17.85 14.30
N ASP A 547 13.66 -18.06 13.12
CA ASP A 547 13.83 -17.12 12.00
C ASP A 547 13.41 -15.72 12.46
N ARG A 548 14.29 -14.74 12.26
CA ARG A 548 14.04 -13.34 12.61
C ARG A 548 15.05 -12.40 11.96
N TYR A 549 14.72 -11.12 11.99
CA TYR A 549 15.64 -10.05 11.68
C TYR A 549 16.41 -9.56 12.92
N LEU A 550 17.70 -9.32 12.73
CA LEU A 550 18.60 -8.70 13.68
C LEU A 550 18.98 -7.30 13.20
N PHE A 551 19.18 -6.41 14.16
CA PHE A 551 19.67 -5.05 13.96
C PHE A 551 21.07 -4.97 14.55
N ILE A 552 22.08 -4.82 13.70
CA ILE A 552 23.43 -4.45 14.15
C ILE A 552 23.47 -2.92 14.14
N ALA A 553 23.15 -2.33 15.29
CA ALA A 553 22.92 -0.91 15.46
C ALA A 553 24.17 -0.17 15.91
N PHE A 554 24.60 0.82 15.14
CA PHE A 554 25.71 1.72 15.43
C PHE A 554 25.16 2.99 16.10
N ALA A 555 25.78 3.40 17.21
CA ALA A 555 25.48 4.66 17.86
C ALA A 555 25.83 5.86 16.95
N GLU A 556 25.18 6.99 17.19
CA GLU A 556 25.53 8.25 16.54
C GLU A 556 26.92 8.70 17.00
N ASN A 557 27.81 8.94 16.04
CA ASN A 557 29.11 9.57 16.26
C ASN A 557 29.57 10.23 14.94
N PRO A 558 29.34 11.54 14.75
CA PRO A 558 29.64 12.21 13.49
C PRO A 558 31.15 12.27 13.15
N ASP A 559 32.03 12.01 14.12
CA ASP A 559 33.48 11.94 13.92
C ASP A 559 33.94 10.56 13.39
N ILE A 560 33.03 9.59 13.29
CA ILE A 560 33.26 8.26 12.73
C ILE A 560 32.51 8.13 11.41
N GLU A 561 33.22 7.67 10.39
CA GLU A 561 32.63 7.34 9.08
C GLU A 561 32.65 5.83 8.85
N MET A 562 31.59 5.30 8.24
CA MET A 562 31.55 3.91 7.76
C MET A 562 31.78 3.87 6.25
N ALA A 563 32.49 2.85 5.78
CA ALA A 563 32.58 2.59 4.35
C ALA A 563 31.26 2.02 3.82
N LEU A 564 30.90 2.41 2.59
CA LEU A 564 29.67 2.01 1.93
C LEU A 564 29.93 1.06 0.77
N THR A 565 28.90 0.32 0.39
CA THR A 565 28.90 -0.49 -0.84
C THR A 565 27.90 0.02 -1.86
N SER A 566 28.22 -0.20 -3.14
CA SER A 566 27.32 0.04 -4.28
C SER A 566 26.31 -1.10 -4.46
N GLN A 567 26.56 -2.25 -3.83
CA GLN A 567 25.70 -3.43 -3.94
C GLN A 567 24.36 -3.23 -3.24
N ARG A 568 23.33 -3.86 -3.80
CA ARG A 568 21.98 -3.96 -3.23
C ARG A 568 21.60 -5.41 -3.09
N LEU A 569 20.93 -5.76 -2.00
CA LEU A 569 20.61 -7.13 -1.65
C LEU A 569 19.12 -7.29 -1.33
N PRO A 570 18.42 -8.28 -1.93
CA PRO A 570 17.05 -8.59 -1.56
C PRO A 570 16.95 -9.02 -0.09
N GLY A 571 16.06 -8.38 0.66
CA GLY A 571 15.80 -8.73 2.06
C GLY A 571 16.87 -8.28 3.08
N VAL A 572 17.83 -7.43 2.69
CA VAL A 572 18.85 -6.85 3.58
C VAL A 572 18.93 -5.34 3.34
N MET A 573 18.95 -4.52 4.39
CA MET A 573 18.96 -3.07 4.23
C MET A 573 19.58 -2.31 5.41
N MET A 574 19.97 -1.05 5.20
CA MET A 574 20.22 -0.13 6.30
C MET A 574 18.94 0.59 6.71
N VAL A 575 18.78 0.77 8.01
CA VAL A 575 17.72 1.59 8.62
C VAL A 575 18.33 2.61 9.57
N PHE A 576 17.63 3.72 9.75
CA PHE A 576 18.12 4.89 10.48
C PHE A 576 17.09 5.32 11.51
N ASN A 577 17.55 5.59 12.72
CA ASN A 577 16.76 6.23 13.75
C ASN A 577 17.01 7.74 13.67
N SER A 578 16.47 8.35 12.61
CA SER A 578 16.65 9.77 12.28
C SER A 578 15.31 10.44 12.00
N LEU A 579 15.17 11.70 12.40
CA LEU A 579 13.92 12.44 12.20
C LEU A 579 13.69 12.71 10.72
N ASN A 580 12.54 12.29 10.19
CA ASN A 580 12.04 12.76 8.90
C ASN A 580 10.75 13.56 9.13
N PRO A 581 10.82 14.90 9.26
CA PRO A 581 9.66 15.72 9.63
C PRO A 581 8.48 15.65 8.66
N ARG A 582 8.71 15.19 7.41
CA ARG A 582 7.65 14.98 6.42
C ARG A 582 6.82 13.72 6.67
N VAL A 583 7.34 12.80 7.49
CA VAL A 583 6.80 11.45 7.65
C VAL A 583 6.54 11.11 9.12
N ALA A 584 7.44 11.46 10.04
CA ALA A 584 7.30 11.25 11.47
C ALA A 584 7.75 12.48 12.26
N LYS A 585 6.98 12.87 13.28
CA LYS A 585 7.29 14.04 14.13
C LYS A 585 8.43 13.79 15.12
N ARG A 586 8.75 12.52 15.38
CA ARG A 586 9.76 12.06 16.34
C ARG A 586 10.44 10.81 15.78
N THR A 587 11.63 10.50 16.30
CA THR A 587 12.36 9.25 16.00
C THR A 587 11.85 8.05 16.80
N ARG A 588 10.89 8.26 17.69
CA ARG A 588 10.30 7.26 18.58
C ARG A 588 8.82 7.56 18.77
N GLN A 589 8.00 6.52 18.80
CA GLN A 589 6.64 6.63 19.32
C GLN A 589 6.69 6.73 20.85
N ILE A 590 6.20 7.85 21.37
CA ILE A 590 6.12 8.12 22.80
C ILE A 590 4.65 8.12 23.18
N ASN A 591 4.32 7.46 24.28
CA ASN A 591 2.96 7.38 24.77
C ASN A 591 2.76 8.43 25.87
N ASP A 592 2.18 9.59 25.52
CA ASP A 592 1.90 10.69 26.44
C ASP A 592 0.50 10.61 27.10
N GLY A 593 0.05 9.38 27.38
CA GLY A 593 -1.23 9.08 28.01
C GLY A 593 -1.47 7.57 28.10
N ASP A 594 -2.70 7.16 28.36
CA ASP A 594 -3.10 5.76 28.21
C ASP A 594 -3.94 5.61 26.93
N TYR A 595 -3.25 5.49 25.79
CA TYR A 595 -3.89 5.23 24.50
C TYR A 595 -3.87 3.75 24.10
N GLY A 596 -3.36 2.87 24.97
CA GLY A 596 -3.23 1.44 24.69
C GLY A 596 -2.25 1.16 23.56
N VAL A 597 -1.10 1.85 23.55
CA VAL A 597 -0.03 1.71 22.54
C VAL A 597 1.32 1.48 23.19
N ASP A 598 2.17 0.76 22.47
CA ASP A 598 3.56 0.57 22.86
C ASP A 598 4.44 1.75 22.48
N GLU A 599 5.51 1.94 23.25
CA GLU A 599 6.60 2.83 22.87
C GLU A 599 7.73 2.07 22.18
N PHE A 600 8.18 2.56 21.02
CA PHE A 600 9.27 1.95 20.28
C PHE A 600 9.94 2.95 19.33
N ASP A 601 11.19 2.66 18.97
CA ASP A 601 11.98 3.47 18.05
C ASP A 601 11.53 3.23 16.60
N PHE A 602 11.50 4.29 15.80
CA PHE A 602 11.35 4.18 14.36
C PHE A 602 12.72 3.95 13.72
N TRP A 603 12.83 2.86 12.96
CA TRP A 603 14.00 2.48 12.18
C TRP A 603 13.65 2.56 10.71
N LEU A 604 13.87 3.74 10.13
CA LEU A 604 13.36 4.09 8.80
C LEU A 604 14.45 3.88 7.75
N PRO A 605 14.13 3.34 6.56
CA PRO A 605 15.07 3.34 5.46
C PRO A 605 15.13 4.75 4.86
N ARG A 606 16.10 4.98 3.99
CA ARG A 606 16.13 6.17 3.14
C ARG A 606 15.53 5.83 1.78
N ARG A 607 15.02 6.83 1.06
CA ARG A 607 14.61 6.65 -0.34
C ARG A 607 15.85 6.55 -1.22
N ALA A 608 15.75 5.84 -2.34
CA ALA A 608 16.79 5.89 -3.35
C ALA A 608 16.96 7.32 -3.91
N PRO A 609 18.19 7.77 -4.23
CA PRO A 609 19.45 7.03 -4.15
C PRO A 609 20.15 7.09 -2.78
N GLN A 610 19.55 7.70 -1.75
CA GLN A 610 20.15 7.84 -0.42
C GLN A 610 20.10 6.56 0.43
N GLN A 611 19.37 5.54 -0.03
CA GLN A 611 19.44 4.20 0.54
C GLN A 611 20.75 3.54 0.17
N ILE A 612 21.46 3.08 1.19
CA ILE A 612 22.83 2.56 1.09
C ILE A 612 22.98 1.33 1.97
N LEU A 613 24.04 0.57 1.73
CA LEU A 613 24.50 -0.51 2.60
C LEU A 613 25.93 -0.19 3.08
N LEU A 614 26.26 -0.56 4.32
CA LEU A 614 27.65 -0.53 4.75
C LEU A 614 28.44 -1.67 4.10
N ALA A 615 29.73 -1.44 3.89
CA ALA A 615 30.67 -2.50 3.52
C ALA A 615 31.05 -3.32 4.77
N PHE A 616 31.03 -4.64 4.64
CA PHE A 616 31.40 -5.56 5.73
C PHE A 616 31.89 -6.90 5.19
N ALA A 617 32.52 -7.70 6.04
CA ALA A 617 32.87 -9.09 5.78
C ALA A 617 32.45 -9.96 6.97
N LEU A 618 31.97 -11.17 6.69
CA LEU A 618 31.57 -12.16 7.69
C LEU A 618 32.65 -13.24 7.82
N GLU A 619 32.92 -13.66 9.06
CA GLU A 619 33.90 -14.73 9.36
C GLU A 619 33.49 -16.06 8.70
N ALA A 620 32.19 -16.35 8.70
CA ALA A 620 31.57 -17.43 7.96
C ALA A 620 30.43 -16.88 7.10
N PRO A 621 30.19 -17.43 5.89
CA PRO A 621 29.10 -16.96 5.04
C PRO A 621 27.73 -17.27 5.66
N LEU A 622 26.79 -16.34 5.50
CA LEU A 622 25.37 -16.57 5.83
C LEU A 622 24.61 -17.04 4.59
N GLN A 623 23.78 -18.07 4.75
CA GLN A 623 22.92 -18.59 3.70
C GLN A 623 21.57 -17.89 3.73
N LEU A 624 21.57 -16.62 3.30
CA LEU A 624 20.35 -15.83 3.29
C LEU A 624 19.39 -16.25 2.19
N TRP A 625 19.88 -16.78 1.07
CA TRP A 625 19.05 -17.20 -0.05
C TRP A 625 19.21 -18.70 -0.25
N HIS A 626 18.13 -19.37 -0.67
CA HIS A 626 18.16 -20.82 -0.82
C HIS A 626 17.13 -21.28 -1.87
N ARG A 627 17.47 -22.31 -2.64
CA ARG A 627 16.57 -22.87 -3.67
C ARG A 627 15.24 -23.37 -3.10
N ASP A 628 15.27 -23.94 -1.89
CA ASP A 628 14.07 -24.49 -1.24
C ASP A 628 13.05 -23.40 -0.87
N TYR A 629 13.46 -22.12 -0.86
CA TYR A 629 12.52 -21.02 -0.65
C TYR A 629 11.54 -20.86 -1.81
N LEU A 630 11.90 -21.34 -3.00
CA LEU A 630 10.99 -21.39 -4.17
C LEU A 630 9.81 -22.36 -4.00
N LEU A 631 9.79 -23.12 -2.89
CA LEU A 631 8.73 -24.07 -2.54
C LEU A 631 8.00 -23.71 -1.24
N ASN A 632 8.44 -22.69 -0.50
CA ASN A 632 7.97 -22.44 0.87
C ASN A 632 6.62 -21.70 0.96
N GLY A 633 6.10 -21.22 -0.16
CA GLY A 633 4.82 -20.52 -0.24
C GLY A 633 4.81 -19.08 0.29
N LYS A 634 5.97 -18.51 0.64
CA LYS A 634 6.11 -17.13 1.12
C LYS A 634 6.45 -16.22 -0.05
N LEU A 635 5.72 -15.10 -0.14
CA LEU A 635 5.68 -14.28 -1.36
C LEU A 635 6.63 -13.06 -1.32
N ARG A 636 7.34 -12.88 -0.22
CA ARG A 636 8.18 -11.71 0.09
C ARG A 636 9.03 -11.97 1.34
N PRO A 637 9.96 -11.08 1.69
CA PRO A 637 10.67 -11.17 2.94
C PRO A 637 9.70 -10.96 4.11
N GLU A 638 9.84 -11.80 5.13
CA GLU A 638 9.02 -11.72 6.36
C GLU A 638 9.94 -11.81 7.59
N ARG A 639 10.16 -13.01 8.11
CA ARG A 639 11.16 -13.30 9.15
C ARG A 639 12.53 -13.67 8.58
N HIS A 640 12.57 -13.90 7.27
CA HIS A 640 13.74 -14.22 6.46
C HIS A 640 13.49 -13.71 5.04
N THR A 641 14.50 -13.72 4.17
CA THR A 641 14.43 -13.27 2.77
C THR A 641 13.39 -13.99 1.92
N ASN A 642 13.16 -15.29 2.17
CA ASN A 642 12.24 -16.17 1.45
C ASN A 642 12.41 -16.22 -0.08
N CYS A 643 13.57 -15.87 -0.62
CA CYS A 643 13.83 -15.92 -2.06
C CYS A 643 15.12 -16.67 -2.42
N TRP A 644 15.22 -17.04 -3.69
CA TRP A 644 16.46 -17.45 -4.33
C TRP A 644 17.08 -16.27 -5.08
N VAL A 645 18.41 -16.17 -4.98
CA VAL A 645 19.25 -15.19 -5.67
C VAL A 645 20.47 -15.93 -6.23
N PRO A 646 20.82 -15.79 -7.51
CA PRO A 646 22.01 -16.42 -8.09
C PRO A 646 23.31 -15.79 -7.56
N ALA A 647 24.41 -16.53 -7.65
CA ALA A 647 25.73 -16.00 -7.31
C ALA A 647 26.11 -14.82 -8.23
N LEU A 648 26.89 -13.87 -7.72
CA LEU A 648 27.28 -12.65 -8.44
C LEU A 648 28.04 -12.93 -9.74
N ASP A 649 28.76 -14.06 -9.81
CA ASP A 649 29.59 -14.50 -10.92
C ASP A 649 28.88 -15.53 -11.83
N ASP A 650 27.60 -15.80 -11.61
CA ASP A 650 26.82 -16.70 -12.45
C ASP A 650 26.42 -16.02 -13.76
N ALA A 651 27.08 -16.42 -14.85
CA ALA A 651 26.83 -15.89 -16.19
C ALA A 651 25.51 -16.35 -16.81
N HIS A 652 24.92 -17.45 -16.31
CA HIS A 652 23.68 -18.03 -16.85
C HIS A 652 22.73 -18.49 -15.74
N PRO A 653 22.20 -17.55 -14.93
CA PRO A 653 21.32 -17.89 -13.82
C PRO A 653 20.06 -18.62 -14.30
N HIS A 654 19.79 -19.79 -13.72
CA HIS A 654 18.58 -20.54 -14.05
C HIS A 654 18.06 -21.36 -12.88
N VAL A 655 16.76 -21.65 -12.93
CA VAL A 655 16.06 -22.55 -12.02
C VAL A 655 15.38 -23.64 -12.83
N SER A 656 15.39 -24.88 -12.34
CA SER A 656 14.58 -25.96 -12.89
C SER A 656 13.74 -26.63 -11.80
N TRP A 657 12.43 -26.70 -12.05
CA TRP A 657 11.47 -27.51 -11.28
C TRP A 657 11.22 -28.80 -12.04
N GLN A 658 11.43 -29.94 -11.41
CA GLN A 658 11.25 -31.25 -12.03
C GLN A 658 10.28 -32.12 -11.23
N TRP A 659 9.33 -32.75 -11.92
CA TRP A 659 8.37 -33.67 -11.34
C TRP A 659 8.63 -35.09 -11.82
N ARG A 660 8.33 -36.07 -10.95
CA ARG A 660 8.40 -37.49 -11.32
C ARG A 660 7.35 -37.85 -12.35
N GLU A 661 6.13 -37.36 -12.14
CA GLU A 661 5.00 -37.57 -13.04
C GLU A 661 4.75 -36.33 -13.90
N PRO A 662 4.31 -36.50 -15.17
CA PRO A 662 3.94 -35.37 -16.02
C PRO A 662 2.83 -34.52 -15.39
N GLN A 663 3.07 -33.22 -15.32
CA GLN A 663 2.13 -32.22 -14.84
C GLN A 663 1.25 -31.70 -15.97
N GLN A 664 0.09 -31.17 -15.58
CA GLN A 664 -0.78 -30.34 -16.40
C GLN A 664 -1.17 -29.11 -15.57
N ALA A 665 -1.20 -27.95 -16.21
CA ALA A 665 -1.61 -26.67 -15.63
C ALA A 665 -2.24 -25.82 -16.73
N ARG A 666 -3.16 -24.92 -16.36
CA ARG A 666 -3.71 -23.92 -17.30
C ARG A 666 -2.83 -22.68 -17.37
N GLN A 667 -2.15 -22.37 -16.28
CA GLN A 667 -1.35 -21.16 -16.13
C GLN A 667 -0.18 -21.42 -15.19
N LEU A 668 0.95 -20.78 -15.49
CA LEU A 668 2.10 -20.63 -14.62
C LEU A 668 2.13 -19.21 -14.08
N THR A 669 2.61 -19.04 -12.85
CA THR A 669 2.80 -17.70 -12.27
C THR A 669 4.17 -17.62 -11.63
N LEU A 670 4.99 -16.69 -12.11
CA LEU A 670 6.29 -16.37 -11.55
C LEU A 670 6.15 -15.18 -10.62
N LEU A 671 6.85 -15.23 -9.49
CA LEU A 671 6.90 -14.12 -8.54
C LEU A 671 8.35 -13.70 -8.29
N PHE A 672 8.71 -12.55 -8.84
CA PHE A 672 10.00 -11.88 -8.71
C PHE A 672 10.00 -10.85 -7.57
N ASP A 673 11.20 -10.44 -7.15
CA ASP A 673 11.37 -9.30 -6.27
C ASP A 673 11.42 -7.98 -7.04
N ASN A 674 10.43 -7.13 -6.78
CA ASN A 674 10.42 -5.72 -7.20
C ASN A 674 10.45 -4.78 -5.98
N ASP A 675 11.21 -5.15 -4.95
CA ASP A 675 11.38 -4.37 -3.71
C ASP A 675 10.03 -4.00 -3.07
N PHE A 676 9.46 -4.94 -2.31
CA PHE A 676 8.22 -4.71 -1.56
C PHE A 676 8.37 -3.70 -0.39
N ASP A 677 9.53 -3.08 -0.17
CA ASP A 677 9.70 -2.02 0.83
C ASP A 677 9.57 -0.62 0.22
N HIS A 678 10.04 -0.43 -1.03
CA HIS A 678 10.01 0.85 -1.73
C HIS A 678 8.57 1.38 -1.89
N ALA A 679 8.30 2.55 -1.29
CA ALA A 679 7.02 3.24 -1.46
C ALA A 679 6.90 3.83 -2.88
N MET A 680 5.72 3.64 -3.50
CA MET A 680 5.40 4.03 -4.88
C MET A 680 4.27 5.07 -4.88
N GLU A 681 4.56 6.30 -4.43
CA GLU A 681 3.57 7.38 -4.39
C GLU A 681 3.06 7.76 -5.79
N THR A 682 1.75 7.96 -5.91
CA THR A 682 1.11 8.27 -7.20
C THR A 682 1.23 9.73 -7.62
N VAL A 683 1.52 10.62 -6.66
CA VAL A 683 1.63 12.07 -6.89
C VAL A 683 2.73 12.70 -6.04
N GLN A 684 3.24 13.85 -6.51
CA GLN A 684 4.13 14.79 -5.80
C GLN A 684 5.53 14.24 -5.47
N MET A 685 5.66 13.04 -4.90
CA MET A 685 6.92 12.39 -4.55
C MET A 685 7.37 11.45 -5.66
N GLY A 686 8.05 11.99 -6.67
CA GLY A 686 8.60 11.17 -7.76
C GLY A 686 9.67 10.15 -7.31
N HIS A 687 10.12 9.35 -8.28
CA HIS A 687 11.04 8.24 -8.08
C HIS A 687 12.30 8.41 -8.92
N ALA A 688 13.44 7.95 -8.38
CA ALA A 688 14.73 8.05 -9.07
C ALA A 688 14.79 7.17 -10.33
N GLN A 689 14.04 6.06 -10.36
CA GLN A 689 14.03 5.05 -11.41
C GLN A 689 12.58 4.70 -11.77
N SER A 690 12.34 4.34 -13.03
CA SER A 690 11.03 3.85 -13.50
C SER A 690 10.85 2.34 -13.29
N ILE A 691 11.89 1.63 -12.87
CA ILE A 691 11.85 0.21 -12.47
C ILE A 691 12.74 0.06 -11.24
N THR A 692 12.37 -0.82 -10.30
CA THR A 692 13.20 -1.14 -9.15
C THR A 692 14.42 -1.99 -9.56
N PRO A 693 15.61 -1.82 -8.95
CA PRO A 693 16.85 -2.45 -9.45
C PRO A 693 16.85 -3.98 -9.50
N HIS A 694 16.10 -4.64 -8.61
CA HIS A 694 16.01 -6.11 -8.53
C HIS A 694 15.06 -6.72 -9.57
N CYS A 695 14.28 -5.88 -10.27
CA CYS A 695 13.32 -6.35 -11.25
C CYS A 695 14.02 -7.13 -12.35
N THR A 696 13.55 -8.36 -12.59
CA THR A 696 13.99 -9.18 -13.72
C THR A 696 13.33 -8.63 -14.98
N THR A 697 14.12 -8.07 -15.90
CA THR A 697 13.61 -7.39 -17.10
C THR A 697 13.58 -8.30 -18.33
N HIS A 698 14.38 -9.38 -18.33
CA HIS A 698 14.43 -10.33 -19.43
C HIS A 698 14.59 -11.75 -18.90
N TYR A 699 13.68 -12.64 -19.29
CA TYR A 699 13.76 -14.06 -18.95
C TYR A 699 13.14 -14.96 -20.03
N ARG A 700 13.48 -16.24 -19.98
CA ARG A 700 12.87 -17.31 -20.78
C ARG A 700 12.29 -18.38 -19.89
N LEU A 701 11.11 -18.87 -20.24
CA LEU A 701 10.45 -19.96 -19.55
C LEU A 701 10.24 -21.13 -20.52
N TRP A 702 10.72 -22.30 -20.13
CA TRP A 702 10.69 -23.52 -20.91
C TRP A 702 9.85 -24.58 -20.22
N LEU A 703 9.12 -25.36 -21.01
CA LEU A 703 8.42 -26.58 -20.61
C LEU A 703 9.12 -27.76 -21.28
N ASP A 704 9.80 -28.59 -20.49
CA ASP A 704 10.78 -29.57 -20.99
C ASP A 704 11.78 -28.90 -21.96
N ASP A 705 11.79 -29.30 -23.23
CA ASP A 705 12.65 -28.72 -24.28
C ASP A 705 11.95 -27.64 -25.14
N THR A 706 10.71 -27.29 -24.81
CA THR A 706 9.90 -26.31 -25.56
C THR A 706 9.93 -24.94 -24.90
N LEU A 707 10.34 -23.91 -25.63
CA LEU A 707 10.23 -22.52 -25.16
C LEU A 707 8.74 -22.15 -25.08
N LEU A 708 8.25 -21.88 -23.87
CA LEU A 708 6.88 -21.41 -23.66
C LEU A 708 6.80 -19.91 -23.97
N VAL A 709 7.71 -19.13 -23.40
CA VAL A 709 7.74 -17.68 -23.59
C VAL A 709 9.14 -17.11 -23.37
N GLU A 710 9.48 -16.07 -24.13
CA GLU A 710 10.57 -15.16 -23.84
C GLU A 710 9.97 -13.78 -23.57
N VAL A 711 10.22 -13.24 -22.38
CA VAL A 711 9.69 -11.93 -21.97
C VAL A 711 10.83 -10.94 -21.94
N GLN A 712 10.67 -9.84 -22.67
CA GLN A 712 11.57 -8.68 -22.68
C GLN A 712 10.83 -7.49 -22.07
N GLU A 713 11.58 -6.56 -21.45
CA GLU A 713 11.04 -5.35 -20.82
C GLU A 713 10.02 -5.61 -19.69
N ASN A 714 10.16 -6.73 -18.97
CA ASN A 714 9.34 -6.96 -17.78
C ASN A 714 9.64 -5.88 -16.73
N HIS A 715 8.57 -5.37 -16.12
CA HIS A 715 8.61 -4.42 -15.02
C HIS A 715 7.67 -4.82 -13.87
N HIS A 716 7.08 -6.02 -13.94
CA HIS A 716 6.16 -6.54 -12.93
C HIS A 716 6.83 -7.57 -12.01
N SER A 717 6.38 -7.62 -10.76
CA SER A 717 6.79 -8.68 -9.82
C SER A 717 6.07 -9.99 -10.10
N LEU A 718 4.81 -9.92 -10.51
CA LEU A 718 3.97 -11.09 -10.78
C LEU A 718 3.75 -11.26 -12.28
N CYS A 719 4.20 -12.37 -12.84
CA CYS A 719 4.06 -12.67 -14.26
C CYS A 719 3.21 -13.93 -14.47
N HIS A 720 2.13 -13.81 -15.25
CA HIS A 720 1.25 -14.93 -15.59
C HIS A 720 1.52 -15.41 -17.02
N HIS A 721 1.61 -16.74 -17.19
CA HIS A 721 1.81 -17.36 -18.50
C HIS A 721 0.81 -18.47 -18.72
N LEU A 722 0.00 -18.35 -19.77
CA LEU A 722 -0.95 -19.41 -20.17
C LEU A 722 -0.18 -20.61 -20.72
N VAL A 723 -0.63 -21.80 -20.34
CA VAL A 723 -0.11 -23.07 -20.85
C VAL A 723 -1.15 -23.68 -21.80
N PRO A 724 -0.76 -24.15 -23.00
CA PRO A 724 -1.68 -24.84 -23.90
C PRO A 724 -2.33 -26.07 -23.23
N GLN A 725 -3.65 -26.22 -23.35
CA GLN A 725 -4.42 -27.24 -22.60
C GLN A 725 -3.92 -28.67 -22.79
N GLU A 726 -3.46 -29.03 -23.99
CA GLU A 726 -2.97 -30.38 -24.33
C GLU A 726 -1.53 -30.64 -23.85
N MET A 727 -0.83 -29.62 -23.35
CA MET A 727 0.57 -29.72 -23.00
C MET A 727 0.75 -30.40 -21.64
N ARG A 728 1.58 -31.44 -21.63
CA ARG A 728 2.07 -32.11 -20.42
C ARG A 728 3.57 -31.95 -20.35
N PHE A 729 4.09 -31.67 -19.17
CA PHE A 729 5.51 -31.41 -18.97
C PHE A 729 6.03 -32.08 -17.69
N ARG A 730 7.31 -32.42 -17.66
CA ARG A 730 7.98 -32.94 -16.45
C ARG A 730 8.98 -31.96 -15.86
N GLN A 731 9.34 -30.93 -16.60
CA GLN A 731 10.27 -29.91 -16.17
C GLN A 731 9.81 -28.52 -16.59
N ILE A 732 10.03 -27.57 -15.70
CA ILE A 732 9.98 -26.13 -16.02
C ILE A 732 11.38 -25.59 -15.81
N ARG A 733 11.95 -24.92 -16.82
CA ARG A 733 13.23 -24.20 -16.70
C ARG A 733 13.00 -22.70 -16.89
N LEU A 734 13.41 -21.90 -15.91
CA LEU A 734 13.45 -20.45 -15.97
C LEU A 734 14.90 -19.99 -16.14
N GLU A 735 15.18 -19.23 -17.19
CA GLU A 735 16.48 -18.59 -17.44
C GLU A 735 16.34 -17.09 -17.19
N LEU A 736 17.16 -16.53 -16.31
CA LEU A 736 17.19 -15.09 -16.04
C LEU A 736 18.29 -14.46 -16.89
N LEU A 737 17.90 -13.59 -17.82
CA LEU A 737 18.82 -13.05 -18.83
C LEU A 737 19.26 -11.62 -18.51
N ALA A 738 18.38 -10.82 -17.90
CA ALA A 738 18.72 -9.47 -17.43
C ALA A 738 17.82 -9.00 -16.28
N SER A 739 18.35 -8.03 -15.53
CA SER A 739 17.63 -7.29 -14.49
C SER A 739 17.86 -5.78 -14.65
N ALA A 740 17.12 -4.98 -13.88
CA ALA A 740 17.18 -3.51 -13.91
C ALA A 740 18.42 -2.89 -13.19
N GLY A 741 19.51 -3.64 -13.05
CA GLY A 741 20.79 -3.14 -12.54
C GLY A 741 21.20 -3.65 -11.15
N SER A 742 20.49 -4.62 -10.58
CA SER A 742 20.91 -5.37 -9.38
C SER A 742 20.55 -6.84 -9.51
N LEU A 743 21.01 -7.69 -8.59
CA LEU A 743 20.76 -9.13 -8.68
C LEU A 743 19.26 -9.43 -8.76
N PRO A 744 18.81 -10.28 -9.69
CA PRO A 744 17.43 -10.73 -9.73
C PRO A 744 17.14 -11.61 -8.51
N ALA A 745 15.92 -11.51 -7.99
CA ALA A 745 15.42 -12.37 -6.92
C ALA A 745 14.10 -13.01 -7.33
N LEU A 746 13.91 -14.27 -6.94
CA LEU A 746 12.70 -15.04 -7.21
C LEU A 746 12.13 -15.60 -5.91
N TYR A 747 10.85 -15.34 -5.65
CA TYR A 747 10.11 -15.91 -4.51
C TYR A 747 9.49 -17.27 -4.86
N GLY A 748 9.06 -17.50 -6.11
CA GLY A 748 8.52 -18.80 -6.48
C GLY A 748 7.90 -18.91 -7.87
N LEU A 749 7.45 -20.13 -8.16
CA LEU A 749 6.65 -20.51 -9.32
C LEU A 749 5.38 -21.21 -8.82
N HIS A 750 4.21 -20.79 -9.32
CA HIS A 750 2.92 -21.36 -9.00
C HIS A 750 2.28 -22.03 -10.21
N LEU A 751 1.76 -23.25 -10.05
CA LEU A 751 0.98 -23.96 -11.06
C LEU A 751 -0.52 -23.84 -10.73
N HIS A 752 -1.33 -23.48 -11.73
CA HIS A 752 -2.79 -23.35 -11.62
C HIS A 752 -3.52 -24.44 -12.40
#